data_AF-A0ABD2JRT6-F1
#
_entry.id   AF-A0ABD2JRT6-F1
#
_cell.length_a   1.000
_cell.length_b   1.000
_cell.length_c   1.000
_cell.angle_alpha   90.00
_cell.angle_beta   90.00
_cell.angle_gamma   90.00
#
_symmetry.space_group_name_H-M   'P 1'
#
loop_
_entity.id
_entity.type
_entity.pdbx_description
1 polymer ?
#
loop_
_entity_poly.entity_id
_entity_poly.type
_entity_poly.pdbx_seq_one_letter_code
_entity_poly.pdbx_strand_id
1 'polypeptide(L)'
;MAKRKLISELQNKKAAQKRWDKREERKAQTAKAIQARLAKKNAPQPNPNAETPSQDEAGPSTSAAPTEEAMEPPPPTPGPVPTPDMDEEILEFDDLPPSTSATPIGDLLPFPTTPTAPMDTGETTPPPLAIDERSERIEHLEKELKDRDDTITFLREQVRNRQALITDLRRQLDEQMAPPMAPPTSSKTPPNRGRPKKRLEELQRSARRDIVDQIVGVIDRDRSRSASRASLDRIHRDIRHKFAHYTPKKGQERKEGMEAEDGLLLLAQLGTQMAYKRMKATLRLIDRRFDTLVPARGLPLKVSGDHGQGFTKITISLAHALRPNSPSNNFVAAVFPAKDSRKNLKNFCGSLWEQIELLNEIDGRKVKWFLGGDLCFLWAVIGHCGSAMTAFPSPVCDCRRDHLISSAKCQLRTVQELERQADQFQQLTHGGDKATAEARALTKGIVCASLLPSISFEQMLLAPFHVFQGLGNALIKELEAGENAEIAQQFFRRIGAKREAFRKRDLTGNSIRKILVHADQMEALFETEWAKTICQTMAHLGKIQIFTKAQPLSPGDLDGLETAVYQFKAFLDEQPMVRTLLSKKTKAHLLLHHFVPFARQHGFLGLLDEQGDEALHSVWRRLEQLWKTMPDSEQMRQQLEHHFVSNWLLDTGRLDELKLREEEQREQAEEDKTNEKVIKMPTSISLTDRGLMVIFHYT
;
A
#
# COMPACT_ATOMS: atom_id res chain seq x y z
N MET A 1 30.16 26.32 5.20
CA MET A 1 29.28 25.14 5.12
C MET A 1 29.81 23.90 5.87
N ALA A 2 31.10 23.56 5.75
CA ALA A 2 31.70 22.40 6.45
C ALA A 2 31.48 22.38 7.99
N LYS A 3 31.63 23.53 8.67
CA LYS A 3 31.36 23.66 10.12
C LYS A 3 29.91 23.32 10.50
N ARG A 4 28.93 23.70 9.68
CA ARG A 4 27.51 23.36 9.91
C ARG A 4 27.25 21.86 9.70
N LYS A 5 27.90 21.24 8.72
CA LYS A 5 27.84 19.78 8.48
C LYS A 5 28.41 19.00 9.68
N LEU A 6 29.58 19.41 10.17
CA LEU A 6 30.22 18.79 11.33
C LEU A 6 29.37 18.90 12.61
N ILE A 7 28.76 20.08 12.86
CA ILE A 7 27.85 20.28 13.99
C ILE A 7 26.63 19.38 13.89
N SER A 8 26.03 19.25 12.69
CA SER A 8 24.88 18.36 12.47
C SER A 8 25.26 16.88 12.69
N GLU A 9 26.42 16.44 12.22
CA GLU A 9 26.92 15.08 12.45
C GLU A 9 27.16 14.78 13.94
N LEU A 10 27.74 15.72 14.69
CA LEU A 10 27.94 15.61 16.13
C LEU A 10 26.60 15.56 16.90
N GLN A 11 25.63 16.38 16.52
CA GLN A 11 24.29 16.35 17.11
C GLN A 11 23.58 15.02 16.83
N ASN A 12 23.71 14.49 15.61
CA ASN A 12 23.16 13.19 15.25
C ASN A 12 23.83 12.04 16.02
N LYS A 13 25.16 12.07 16.21
CA LYS A 13 25.89 11.10 17.05
C LYS A 13 25.45 11.15 18.50
N LYS A 14 25.33 12.36 19.10
CA LYS A 14 24.82 12.54 20.47
C LYS A 14 23.37 12.03 20.63
N ALA A 15 22.51 12.30 19.65
CA ALA A 15 21.14 11.81 19.66
C ALA A 15 21.06 10.28 19.51
N ALA A 16 21.94 9.68 18.72
CA ALA A 16 22.04 8.22 18.59
C ALA A 16 22.52 7.57 19.89
N GLN A 17 23.56 8.12 20.52
CA GLN A 17 24.07 7.63 21.82
C GLN A 17 22.99 7.68 22.89
N LYS A 18 22.28 8.81 23.03
CA LYS A 18 21.18 8.95 24.00
C LYS A 18 20.06 7.91 23.80
N ARG A 19 19.77 7.52 22.55
CA ARG A 19 18.80 6.46 22.26
C ARG A 19 19.32 5.07 22.63
N TRP A 20 20.62 4.84 22.44
CA TRP A 20 21.29 3.61 22.85
C TRP A 20 21.28 3.45 24.38
N ASP A 21 21.68 4.48 25.12
CA ASP A 21 21.72 4.47 26.58
C ASP A 21 20.31 4.20 27.16
N LYS A 22 19.27 4.84 26.60
CA LYS A 22 17.87 4.59 26.99
C LYS A 22 17.41 3.17 26.68
N ARG A 23 17.96 2.51 25.66
CA ARG A 23 17.65 1.12 25.33
C ARG A 23 18.29 0.18 26.34
N GLU A 24 19.55 0.41 26.71
CA GLU A 24 20.26 -0.37 27.72
C GLU A 24 19.62 -0.20 29.11
N GLU A 25 19.20 1.01 29.47
CA GLU A 25 18.43 1.27 30.69
C GLU A 25 17.13 0.44 30.75
N ARG A 26 16.37 0.40 29.64
CA ARG A 26 15.15 -0.42 29.55
C ARG A 26 15.43 -1.92 29.65
N LYS A 27 16.54 -2.39 29.07
CA LYS A 27 16.98 -3.80 29.23
C LYS A 27 17.30 -4.10 30.69
N ALA A 28 18.06 -3.23 31.36
CA ALA A 28 18.39 -3.38 32.77
C ALA A 28 17.13 -3.40 33.66
N GLN A 29 16.17 -2.49 33.41
CA GLN A 29 14.88 -2.48 34.11
C GLN A 29 14.08 -3.76 33.88
N THR A 30 14.06 -4.27 32.64
CA THR A 30 13.38 -5.53 32.31
C THR A 30 14.04 -6.72 33.00
N ALA A 31 15.37 -6.79 33.00
CA ALA A 31 16.13 -7.83 33.70
C ALA A 31 15.84 -7.82 35.22
N LYS A 32 15.82 -6.62 35.83
CA LYS A 32 15.47 -6.44 37.25
C LYS A 32 14.04 -6.90 37.55
N ALA A 33 13.08 -6.60 36.67
CA ALA A 33 11.70 -7.06 36.81
C ALA A 33 11.57 -8.59 36.68
N ILE A 34 12.34 -9.22 35.80
CA ILE A 34 12.40 -10.69 35.67
C ILE A 34 12.99 -11.31 36.93
N GLN A 35 14.11 -10.79 37.45
CA GLN A 35 14.69 -11.27 38.70
C GLN A 35 13.73 -11.15 39.89
N ALA A 36 13.01 -10.03 40.00
CA ALA A 36 12.01 -9.84 41.05
C ALA A 36 10.86 -10.87 40.97
N ARG A 37 10.41 -11.22 39.76
CA ARG A 37 9.39 -12.26 39.56
C ARG A 37 9.91 -13.65 39.93
N LEU A 38 11.16 -13.97 39.58
CA LEU A 38 11.78 -15.23 39.96
C LEU A 38 11.98 -15.32 41.48
N ALA A 39 12.41 -14.25 42.13
CA ALA A 39 12.52 -14.18 43.59
C ALA A 39 11.16 -14.40 44.28
N LYS A 40 10.09 -13.79 43.76
CA LYS A 40 8.73 -14.00 44.28
C LYS A 40 8.22 -15.42 44.08
N LYS A 41 8.58 -16.08 42.97
CA LYS A 41 8.23 -17.48 42.69
C LYS A 41 8.96 -18.46 43.62
N ASN A 42 10.20 -18.12 44.00
CA ASN A 42 11.04 -18.94 44.87
C ASN A 42 10.87 -18.63 46.35
N ALA A 43 10.06 -17.63 46.72
CA ALA A 43 9.74 -17.36 48.11
C ALA A 43 8.95 -18.54 48.69
N PRO A 44 9.35 -19.09 49.86
CA PRO A 44 8.61 -20.19 50.49
C PRO A 44 7.17 -19.74 50.74
N GLN A 45 6.22 -20.51 50.19
CA GLN A 45 4.80 -20.30 50.45
C GLN A 45 4.58 -20.42 51.97
N PRO A 46 3.86 -19.47 52.60
CA PRO A 46 3.55 -19.57 54.01
C PRO A 46 2.82 -20.89 54.26
N ASN A 47 3.34 -21.68 55.21
CA ASN A 47 2.79 -22.97 55.57
C ASN A 47 1.35 -22.76 56.07
N PRO A 48 0.32 -23.27 55.38
CA PRO A 48 -1.07 -23.05 55.76
C PRO A 48 -1.46 -23.72 57.09
N ASN A 49 -0.56 -24.50 57.71
CA ASN A 49 -0.78 -25.20 58.97
C ASN A 49 -0.10 -24.53 60.20
N ALA A 50 0.34 -23.28 60.11
CA ALA A 50 0.80 -22.56 61.30
C ALA A 50 -0.41 -22.12 62.15
N GLU A 51 -0.73 -22.90 63.18
CA GLU A 51 -1.77 -22.61 64.17
C GLU A 51 -1.54 -21.26 64.85
N THR A 52 -2.57 -20.41 64.79
CA THR A 52 -2.63 -19.12 65.46
C THR A 52 -2.83 -19.33 66.96
N PRO A 53 -2.09 -18.67 67.86
CA PRO A 53 -2.33 -18.78 69.30
C PRO A 53 -3.64 -18.08 69.67
N SER A 54 -4.52 -18.81 70.35
CA SER A 54 -5.72 -18.29 70.99
C SER A 54 -5.39 -17.30 72.10
N GLN A 55 -6.01 -16.13 72.08
CA GLN A 55 -6.16 -15.28 73.26
C GLN A 55 -7.64 -14.95 73.45
N ASP A 56 -8.23 -15.60 74.45
CA ASP A 56 -9.43 -15.15 75.15
C ASP A 56 -9.02 -14.12 76.21
N GLU A 57 -9.81 -13.05 76.40
CA GLU A 57 -10.58 -12.78 77.62
C GLU A 57 -11.26 -11.38 77.63
N ALA A 58 -12.51 -11.41 78.13
CA ALA A 58 -13.27 -10.38 78.86
C ALA A 58 -13.90 -9.13 78.14
N GLY A 59 -15.25 -9.08 78.17
CA GLY A 59 -16.14 -7.98 77.72
C GLY A 59 -16.33 -6.85 78.75
N PRO A 60 -17.54 -6.25 78.95
CA PRO A 60 -18.78 -6.22 78.15
C PRO A 60 -19.33 -4.78 77.91
N SER A 61 -20.45 -4.62 77.15
CA SER A 61 -21.61 -3.73 77.48
C SER A 61 -22.38 -3.17 76.26
N THR A 62 -23.71 -3.35 76.33
CA THR A 62 -24.85 -2.49 75.89
C THR A 62 -25.24 -2.34 74.41
N SER A 63 -26.35 -3.03 74.09
CA SER A 63 -27.63 -2.55 73.50
C SER A 63 -27.66 -1.62 72.27
N ALA A 64 -28.29 -2.08 71.18
CA ALA A 64 -29.58 -1.59 70.69
C ALA A 64 -29.99 -2.34 69.38
N ALA A 65 -31.21 -2.89 69.37
CA ALA A 65 -31.99 -3.23 68.16
C ALA A 65 -32.54 -1.92 67.52
N PRO A 66 -33.26 -1.90 66.37
CA PRO A 66 -33.80 -2.96 65.50
C PRO A 66 -33.34 -2.76 64.00
N THR A 67 -33.72 -3.51 62.96
CA THR A 67 -35.07 -3.89 62.50
C THR A 67 -34.94 -4.96 61.40
N GLU A 68 -35.86 -5.91 61.43
CA GLU A 68 -36.09 -6.94 60.40
C GLU A 68 -36.49 -6.31 59.06
N GLU A 69 -35.86 -6.76 57.98
CA GLU A 69 -36.41 -6.64 56.64
C GLU A 69 -36.33 -8.02 55.97
N ALA A 70 -37.49 -8.52 55.56
CA ALA A 70 -37.71 -9.87 55.09
C ALA A 70 -36.99 -10.13 53.75
N MET A 71 -36.10 -11.13 53.74
CA MET A 71 -35.57 -11.70 52.50
C MET A 71 -36.65 -12.56 51.83
N GLU A 72 -37.04 -12.17 50.62
CA GLU A 72 -37.73 -13.04 49.66
C GLU A 72 -36.83 -14.23 49.28
N PRO A 73 -37.38 -15.45 49.09
CA PRO A 73 -36.60 -16.60 48.64
C PRO A 73 -36.21 -16.44 47.16
N PRO A 74 -35.04 -16.97 46.74
CA PRO A 74 -34.60 -16.91 45.35
C PRO A 74 -35.54 -17.73 44.43
N PRO A 75 -35.68 -17.33 43.15
CA PRO A 75 -36.54 -18.01 42.20
C PRO A 75 -36.03 -19.43 41.91
N PRO A 76 -36.94 -20.39 41.60
CA PRO A 76 -36.57 -21.77 41.35
C PRO A 76 -35.77 -21.91 40.05
N THR A 77 -34.75 -22.74 40.12
CA THR A 77 -33.91 -23.20 39.00
C THR A 77 -34.78 -23.79 37.87
N PRO A 78 -34.56 -23.43 36.59
CA PRO A 78 -35.25 -24.06 35.48
C PRO A 78 -34.84 -25.53 35.38
N GLY A 79 -35.82 -26.43 35.40
CA GLY A 79 -35.63 -27.85 35.11
C GLY A 79 -35.19 -28.10 33.67
N PRO A 80 -34.65 -29.29 33.37
CA PRO A 80 -34.16 -29.63 32.04
C PRO A 80 -35.31 -29.65 31.03
N VAL A 81 -35.09 -28.97 29.90
CA VAL A 81 -35.98 -28.96 28.73
C VAL A 81 -35.97 -30.35 28.10
N PRO A 82 -37.14 -30.95 27.79
CA PRO A 82 -37.21 -32.22 27.07
C PRO A 82 -36.78 -32.01 25.62
N THR A 83 -35.85 -32.84 25.17
CA THR A 83 -35.49 -33.00 23.76
C THR A 83 -36.68 -33.53 22.96
N PRO A 84 -36.99 -32.98 21.79
CA PRO A 84 -37.99 -33.57 20.91
C PRO A 84 -37.43 -34.84 20.26
N ASP A 85 -38.17 -35.93 20.40
CA ASP A 85 -38.02 -37.15 19.62
C ASP A 85 -38.11 -36.81 18.13
N MET A 86 -37.03 -37.09 17.40
CA MET A 86 -37.01 -37.11 15.94
C MET A 86 -36.81 -38.56 15.55
N ASP A 87 -37.88 -39.16 15.04
CA ASP A 87 -37.88 -40.49 14.44
C ASP A 87 -36.86 -40.54 13.29
N GLU A 88 -35.85 -41.41 13.42
CA GLU A 88 -34.93 -41.75 12.35
C GLU A 88 -35.64 -42.69 11.36
N GLU A 89 -36.05 -42.12 10.23
CA GLU A 89 -36.46 -42.85 9.05
C GLU A 89 -35.19 -43.40 8.36
N ILE A 90 -34.99 -44.72 8.54
CA ILE A 90 -33.91 -45.50 7.93
C ILE A 90 -34.15 -45.57 6.41
N LEU A 91 -33.31 -44.91 5.64
CA LEU A 91 -33.17 -45.12 4.19
C LEU A 91 -31.89 -45.93 3.92
N GLU A 92 -32.10 -47.18 3.52
CA GLU A 92 -31.11 -48.11 3.01
C GLU A 92 -30.46 -47.57 1.72
N PHE A 93 -29.13 -47.61 1.66
CA PHE A 93 -28.37 -47.61 0.41
C PHE A 93 -27.23 -48.62 0.54
N ASP A 94 -27.44 -49.77 -0.09
CA ASP A 94 -26.46 -50.81 -0.36
C ASP A 94 -25.48 -50.42 -1.48
N ASP A 95 -24.37 -51.18 -1.52
CA ASP A 95 -23.37 -51.35 -2.58
C ASP A 95 -22.15 -50.40 -2.64
N LEU A 96 -21.16 -50.69 -1.80
CA LEU A 96 -19.73 -50.65 -2.20
C LEU A 96 -18.96 -51.85 -1.59
N PRO A 97 -18.18 -52.61 -2.38
CA PRO A 97 -17.54 -53.84 -1.91
C PRO A 97 -16.22 -53.60 -1.16
N PRO A 98 -15.75 -54.60 -0.36
CA PRO A 98 -14.93 -54.37 0.81
C PRO A 98 -13.42 -54.37 0.55
N SER A 99 -12.71 -53.60 1.37
CA SER A 99 -11.27 -53.70 1.56
C SER A 99 -10.91 -55.04 2.18
N THR A 100 -10.01 -55.79 1.54
CA THR A 100 -9.40 -56.98 2.13
C THR A 100 -8.01 -56.66 2.69
N SER A 101 -7.79 -57.31 3.83
CA SER A 101 -6.71 -57.20 4.79
C SER A 101 -5.37 -57.79 4.33
N ALA A 102 -4.33 -57.31 5.00
CA ALA A 102 -2.92 -57.66 4.87
C ALA A 102 -2.54 -59.13 5.15
N THR A 103 -1.48 -59.60 4.47
CA THR A 103 -0.25 -60.32 4.96
C THR A 103 0.49 -60.95 3.76
N PRO A 104 1.74 -61.44 3.87
CA PRO A 104 2.95 -60.86 4.47
C PRO A 104 4.15 -60.86 3.49
N ILE A 105 5.28 -60.36 3.98
CA ILE A 105 6.63 -60.27 3.38
C ILE A 105 7.12 -61.59 2.75
N GLY A 106 7.71 -61.52 1.54
CA GLY A 106 8.48 -62.59 0.92
C GLY A 106 9.13 -62.21 -0.42
N ASP A 107 10.46 -62.20 -0.43
CA ASP A 107 11.41 -62.38 -1.53
C ASP A 107 11.47 -61.37 -2.70
N LEU A 108 12.49 -60.51 -2.59
CA LEU A 108 13.07 -59.68 -3.64
C LEU A 108 13.89 -60.53 -4.63
N LEU A 109 13.49 -60.54 -5.90
CA LEU A 109 14.31 -60.88 -7.06
C LEU A 109 13.95 -59.93 -8.24
N PRO A 110 14.83 -59.78 -9.24
CA PRO A 110 15.35 -58.48 -9.66
C PRO A 110 14.53 -57.78 -10.75
N PHE A 111 14.60 -56.45 -10.75
CA PHE A 111 14.06 -55.61 -11.80
C PHE A 111 14.70 -55.89 -13.17
N PRO A 112 13.91 -55.93 -14.25
CA PRO A 112 14.44 -56.04 -15.60
C PRO A 112 15.11 -54.72 -16.01
N THR A 113 16.39 -54.82 -16.38
CA THR A 113 17.16 -53.79 -17.08
C THR A 113 16.47 -53.44 -18.40
N THR A 114 15.94 -52.22 -18.49
CA THR A 114 15.55 -51.62 -19.76
C THR A 114 16.80 -51.04 -20.43
N PRO A 115 16.97 -51.18 -21.76
CA PRO A 115 18.21 -50.82 -22.44
C PRO A 115 18.40 -49.29 -22.49
N THR A 116 19.54 -48.83 -22.01
CA THR A 116 20.07 -47.48 -22.22
C THR A 116 20.31 -47.25 -23.71
N ALA A 117 19.44 -46.46 -24.34
CA ALA A 117 19.80 -45.76 -25.57
C ALA A 117 20.84 -44.68 -25.24
N PRO A 118 21.91 -44.53 -26.04
CA PRO A 118 22.92 -43.52 -25.79
C PRO A 118 22.31 -42.13 -26.01
N MET A 119 22.21 -41.34 -24.93
CA MET A 119 21.95 -39.90 -25.04
C MET A 119 23.20 -39.22 -25.58
N ASP A 120 23.06 -38.70 -26.80
CA ASP A 120 23.98 -37.82 -27.48
C ASP A 120 24.10 -36.50 -26.70
N THR A 121 25.23 -36.29 -26.02
CA THR A 121 25.57 -35.02 -25.35
C THR A 121 26.07 -34.02 -26.39
N GLY A 122 25.16 -33.60 -27.28
CA GLY A 122 25.38 -32.47 -28.17
C GLY A 122 25.18 -31.15 -27.41
N GLU A 123 26.26 -30.61 -26.83
CA GLU A 123 26.34 -29.19 -26.47
C GLU A 123 26.20 -28.34 -27.74
N THR A 124 24.96 -28.01 -28.13
CA THR A 124 24.72 -26.95 -29.11
C THR A 124 24.92 -25.61 -28.41
N THR A 125 26.17 -25.14 -28.41
CA THR A 125 26.46 -23.72 -28.25
C THR A 125 25.68 -22.96 -29.33
N PRO A 126 24.92 -21.90 -28.98
CA PRO A 126 24.27 -21.08 -30.00
C PRO A 126 25.36 -20.54 -30.93
N PRO A 127 25.15 -20.57 -32.26
CA PRO A 127 26.15 -20.08 -33.20
C PRO A 127 26.53 -18.64 -32.81
N PRO A 128 27.82 -18.29 -32.80
CA PRO A 128 28.22 -16.92 -32.52
C PRO A 128 27.50 -16.02 -33.52
N LEU A 129 26.76 -15.02 -33.00
CA LEU A 129 26.18 -13.96 -33.83
C LEU A 129 27.28 -13.46 -34.76
N ALA A 130 26.98 -13.40 -36.06
CA ALA A 130 27.91 -12.93 -37.06
C ALA A 130 28.47 -11.56 -36.59
N ILE A 131 29.77 -11.35 -36.78
CA ILE A 131 30.47 -10.15 -36.31
C ILE A 131 29.76 -8.86 -36.77
N ASP A 132 29.08 -8.93 -37.92
CA ASP A 132 28.31 -7.85 -38.52
C ASP A 132 27.05 -7.50 -37.70
N GLU A 133 26.26 -8.49 -37.25
CA GLU A 133 25.05 -8.24 -36.44
C GLU A 133 25.39 -7.66 -35.06
N ARG A 134 26.54 -8.05 -34.49
CA ARG A 134 27.03 -7.47 -33.23
C ARG A 134 27.46 -6.02 -33.41
N SER A 135 28.05 -5.68 -34.57
CA SER A 135 28.53 -4.34 -34.87
C SER A 135 27.37 -3.38 -35.13
N GLU A 136 26.36 -3.80 -35.90
CA GLU A 136 25.12 -3.04 -36.10
C GLU A 136 24.38 -2.77 -34.79
N ARG A 137 24.36 -3.76 -33.88
CA ARG A 137 23.72 -3.58 -32.57
C ARG A 137 24.49 -2.63 -31.64
N ILE A 138 25.82 -2.57 -31.76
CA ILE A 138 26.63 -1.60 -31.02
C ILE A 138 26.38 -0.19 -31.56
N GLU A 139 26.37 -0.02 -32.89
CA GLU A 139 26.11 1.27 -33.53
C GLU A 139 24.70 1.82 -33.18
N HIS A 140 23.69 0.95 -33.16
CA HIS A 140 22.34 1.31 -32.71
C HIS A 140 22.33 1.78 -31.25
N LEU A 141 23.02 1.09 -30.35
CA LEU A 141 23.09 1.46 -28.93
C LEU A 141 23.87 2.76 -28.70
N GLU A 142 24.92 3.01 -29.47
CA GLU A 142 25.68 4.26 -29.42
C GLU A 142 24.84 5.45 -29.91
N LYS A 143 24.04 5.25 -30.95
CA LYS A 143 23.06 6.23 -31.43
C LYS A 143 22.01 6.54 -30.35
N GLU A 144 21.42 5.52 -29.73
CA GLU A 144 20.46 5.72 -28.62
C GLU A 144 21.09 6.44 -27.42
N LEU A 145 22.34 6.15 -27.08
CA LEU A 145 23.08 6.83 -26.01
C LEU A 145 23.28 8.31 -26.32
N LYS A 146 23.65 8.63 -27.56
CA LYS A 146 23.83 10.01 -28.03
C LYS A 146 22.51 10.79 -28.00
N ASP A 147 21.41 10.20 -28.47
CA ASP A 147 20.08 10.84 -28.46
C ASP A 147 19.61 11.14 -27.02
N ARG A 148 19.97 10.28 -26.06
CA ARG A 148 19.69 10.49 -24.63
C ARG A 148 20.53 11.63 -24.05
N ASP A 149 21.80 11.75 -24.42
CA ASP A 149 22.66 12.85 -23.97
C ASP A 149 22.22 14.21 -24.55
N ASP A 150 21.75 14.23 -25.80
CA ASP A 150 21.17 15.42 -26.42
C ASP A 150 19.86 15.83 -25.71
N THR A 151 19.02 14.84 -25.36
CA THR A 151 17.80 15.07 -24.58
C THR A 151 18.12 15.65 -23.19
N ILE A 152 19.15 15.11 -22.50
CA ILE A 152 19.58 15.61 -21.19
C ILE A 152 20.10 17.05 -21.30
N THR A 153 20.86 17.35 -22.36
CA THR A 153 21.39 18.69 -22.63
C THR A 153 20.27 19.69 -22.87
N PHE A 154 19.27 19.33 -23.69
CA PHE A 154 18.08 20.14 -23.92
C PHE A 154 17.29 20.42 -22.63
N LEU A 155 17.07 19.40 -21.79
CA LEU A 155 16.36 19.59 -20.52
C LEU A 155 17.12 20.51 -19.55
N ARG A 156 18.46 20.43 -19.51
CA ARG A 156 19.29 21.35 -18.70
C ARG A 156 19.19 22.79 -19.18
N GLU A 157 19.05 23.02 -20.48
CA GLU A 157 18.85 24.35 -21.05
C GLU A 157 17.45 24.90 -20.71
N GLN A 158 16.40 24.09 -20.83
CA GLN A 158 15.04 24.46 -20.42
C GLN A 158 14.96 24.85 -18.93
N VAL A 159 15.65 24.13 -18.05
CA VAL A 159 15.74 24.48 -16.63
C VAL A 159 16.45 25.82 -16.42
N ARG A 160 17.55 26.10 -17.15
CA ARG A 160 18.24 27.40 -17.09
C ARG A 160 17.35 28.54 -17.55
N ASN A 161 16.62 28.37 -18.65
CA ASN A 161 15.71 29.40 -19.19
C ASN A 161 14.55 29.71 -18.22
N ARG A 162 13.98 28.67 -17.59
CA ARG A 162 12.94 28.87 -16.56
C ARG A 162 13.47 29.58 -15.32
N GLN A 163 14.70 29.28 -14.90
CA GLN A 163 15.33 29.93 -13.76
C GLN A 163 15.59 31.42 -14.04
N ALA A 164 15.99 31.77 -15.27
CA ALA A 164 16.17 33.15 -15.71
C ALA A 164 14.83 33.92 -15.68
N LEU A 165 13.75 33.32 -16.21
CA LEU A 165 12.41 33.91 -16.17
C LEU A 165 11.90 34.16 -14.74
N ILE A 166 12.08 33.20 -13.83
CA ILE A 166 11.71 33.37 -12.41
C ILE A 166 12.49 34.52 -11.78
N THR A 167 13.76 34.69 -12.17
CA THR A 167 14.61 35.77 -11.64
C THR A 167 14.11 37.13 -12.13
N ASP A 168 13.74 37.25 -13.39
CA ASP A 168 13.22 38.51 -13.94
C ASP A 168 11.83 38.85 -13.36
N LEU A 169 10.94 37.87 -13.20
CA LEU A 169 9.63 38.09 -12.57
C LEU A 169 9.77 38.57 -11.11
N ARG A 170 10.76 38.08 -10.37
CA ARG A 170 11.06 38.57 -9.02
C ARG A 170 11.54 40.02 -9.03
N ARG A 171 12.43 40.37 -9.96
CA ARG A 171 12.90 41.75 -10.13
C ARG A 171 11.72 42.70 -10.43
N GLN A 172 10.83 42.32 -11.35
CA GLN A 172 9.65 43.12 -11.67
C GLN A 172 8.70 43.28 -10.47
N LEU A 173 8.53 42.23 -9.67
CA LEU A 173 7.74 42.29 -8.45
C LEU A 173 8.37 43.23 -7.41
N ASP A 174 9.69 43.15 -7.23
CA ASP A 174 10.43 44.02 -6.31
C ASP A 174 10.37 45.50 -6.75
N GLU A 175 10.44 45.77 -8.06
CA GLU A 175 10.25 47.10 -8.64
C GLU A 175 8.84 47.66 -8.41
N GLN A 176 7.81 46.81 -8.48
CA GLN A 176 6.43 47.20 -8.19
C GLN A 176 6.14 47.37 -6.70
N MET A 177 6.89 46.68 -5.84
CA MET A 177 6.79 46.77 -4.39
C MET A 177 7.70 47.86 -3.79
N ALA A 178 8.58 48.45 -4.59
CA ALA A 178 9.39 49.59 -4.17
C ALA A 178 8.47 50.76 -3.79
N PRO A 179 8.57 51.29 -2.56
CA PRO A 179 7.74 52.39 -2.13
C PRO A 179 8.00 53.62 -3.03
N PRO A 180 6.96 54.34 -3.47
CA PRO A 180 7.16 55.55 -4.24
C PRO A 180 7.97 56.54 -3.39
N MET A 181 9.08 57.03 -3.95
CA MET A 181 9.85 58.12 -3.33
C MET A 181 8.92 59.33 -3.16
N ALA A 182 8.57 59.64 -1.92
CA ALA A 182 7.70 60.76 -1.60
C ALA A 182 8.44 62.09 -1.81
N PRO A 183 7.85 63.09 -2.49
CA PRO A 183 8.24 64.48 -2.30
C PRO A 183 7.69 64.98 -0.95
N PRO A 184 8.26 66.04 -0.37
CA PRO A 184 7.99 66.38 1.01
C PRO A 184 6.74 67.24 1.18
N THR A 185 6.13 67.07 2.34
CA THR A 185 5.31 68.03 3.11
C THR A 185 3.76 67.99 3.04
N SER A 186 3.24 67.89 4.27
CA SER A 186 2.04 68.51 4.85
C SER A 186 0.66 67.84 4.68
N SER A 187 0.20 67.33 5.82
CA SER A 187 -1.16 67.32 6.38
C SER A 187 -2.37 67.12 5.45
N LYS A 188 -3.06 65.99 5.65
CA LYS A 188 -4.40 65.90 6.30
C LYS A 188 -4.93 64.45 6.22
N THR A 189 -5.48 63.99 7.36
CA THR A 189 -6.43 62.88 7.60
C THR A 189 -6.21 61.51 6.92
N PRO A 190 -6.08 60.40 7.67
CA PRO A 190 -5.89 59.08 7.08
C PRO A 190 -7.22 58.54 6.49
N PRO A 191 -7.26 58.14 5.20
CA PRO A 191 -8.45 57.50 4.66
C PRO A 191 -8.51 56.03 5.12
N ASN A 192 -9.64 55.72 5.74
CA ASN A 192 -10.30 54.42 5.89
C ASN A 192 -9.51 53.18 5.42
N ARG A 193 -8.82 52.51 6.35
CA ARG A 193 -8.06 51.25 6.16
C ARG A 193 -8.96 50.00 6.03
N GLY A 194 -10.01 50.08 5.21
CA GLY A 194 -10.95 48.96 4.96
C GLY A 194 -10.66 48.10 3.73
N ARG A 195 -9.60 48.37 2.96
CA ARG A 195 -9.35 47.72 1.65
C ARG A 195 -8.29 46.60 1.55
N PRO A 196 -7.49 46.20 2.58
CA PRO A 196 -6.49 45.14 2.38
C PRO A 196 -7.13 43.79 2.03
N LYS A 197 -8.25 43.43 2.67
CA LYS A 197 -8.90 42.13 2.49
C LYS A 197 -9.57 41.99 1.11
N LYS A 198 -10.28 43.03 0.67
CA LYS A 198 -10.93 43.05 -0.65
C LYS A 198 -9.89 43.06 -1.78
N ARG A 199 -8.78 43.79 -1.60
CA ARG A 199 -7.67 43.84 -2.55
C ARG A 199 -6.87 42.52 -2.57
N LEU A 200 -6.71 41.86 -1.42
CA LEU A 200 -6.13 40.52 -1.34
C LEU A 200 -7.02 39.47 -2.00
N GLU A 201 -8.35 39.52 -1.79
CA GLU A 201 -9.30 38.65 -2.48
C GLU A 201 -9.31 38.89 -4.00
N GLU A 202 -9.13 40.14 -4.44
CA GLU A 202 -9.10 40.52 -5.85
C GLU A 202 -7.78 40.10 -6.52
N LEU A 203 -6.65 40.24 -5.80
CA LEU A 203 -5.36 39.68 -6.20
C LEU A 203 -5.36 38.15 -6.20
N GLN A 204 -6.03 37.51 -5.25
CA GLN A 204 -6.22 36.05 -5.23
C GLN A 204 -7.13 35.59 -6.37
N ARG A 205 -8.17 36.34 -6.71
CA ARG A 205 -9.01 36.07 -7.91
C ARG A 205 -8.25 36.34 -9.21
N SER A 206 -7.35 37.32 -9.24
CA SER A 206 -6.45 37.56 -10.38
C SER A 206 -5.46 36.42 -10.51
N ALA A 207 -4.74 36.06 -9.45
CA ALA A 207 -3.79 34.95 -9.45
C ALA A 207 -4.46 33.60 -9.73
N ARG A 208 -5.70 33.36 -9.27
CA ARG A 208 -6.49 32.18 -9.67
C ARG A 208 -6.86 32.21 -11.15
N ARG A 209 -7.19 33.38 -11.70
CA ARG A 209 -7.40 33.55 -13.15
C ARG A 209 -6.10 33.35 -13.92
N ASP A 210 -4.99 33.93 -13.49
CA ASP A 210 -3.68 33.81 -14.13
C ASP A 210 -3.11 32.39 -14.03
N ILE A 211 -3.34 31.66 -12.94
CA ILE A 211 -2.97 30.23 -12.82
C ILE A 211 -3.89 29.37 -13.67
N VAL A 212 -5.19 29.66 -13.71
CA VAL A 212 -6.11 28.97 -14.62
C VAL A 212 -5.78 29.30 -16.07
N ASP A 213 -5.39 30.53 -16.41
CA ASP A 213 -5.01 30.98 -17.75
C ASP A 213 -3.58 30.56 -18.11
N GLN A 214 -2.71 30.27 -17.14
CA GLN A 214 -1.40 29.64 -17.35
C GLN A 214 -1.54 28.11 -17.46
N ILE A 215 -2.42 27.47 -16.71
CA ILE A 215 -2.73 26.04 -16.87
C ILE A 215 -3.46 25.85 -18.19
N VAL A 216 -4.50 26.64 -18.47
CA VAL A 216 -5.23 26.72 -19.75
C VAL A 216 -4.33 27.23 -20.86
N GLY A 217 -3.32 28.07 -20.61
CA GLY A 217 -2.39 28.58 -21.62
C GLY A 217 -1.15 27.70 -21.87
N VAL A 218 -0.78 26.83 -20.94
CA VAL A 218 0.13 25.70 -21.15
C VAL A 218 -0.63 24.60 -21.90
N ILE A 219 -1.88 24.38 -21.51
CA ILE A 219 -2.83 23.51 -22.20
C ILE A 219 -3.20 24.05 -23.60
N ASP A 220 -3.39 25.35 -23.82
CA ASP A 220 -3.81 25.95 -25.10
C ASP A 220 -2.61 26.16 -26.03
N ARG A 221 -1.38 26.35 -25.50
CA ARG A 221 -0.14 26.30 -26.30
C ARG A 221 0.21 24.90 -26.77
N ASP A 222 -0.21 23.86 -26.05
CA ASP A 222 -0.13 22.44 -26.45
C ASP A 222 -1.38 21.96 -27.24
N ARG A 223 -2.40 22.79 -27.49
CA ARG A 223 -3.72 22.35 -28.03
C ARG A 223 -4.30 23.22 -29.14
N SER A 224 -3.63 23.28 -30.28
CA SER A 224 -4.37 23.58 -31.50
C SER A 224 -4.95 22.27 -32.07
N ARG A 225 -6.28 22.12 -31.93
CA ARG A 225 -7.17 21.10 -32.54
C ARG A 225 -7.41 19.81 -31.75
N SER A 226 -8.51 19.75 -30.99
CA SER A 226 -9.57 18.70 -31.13
C SER A 226 -10.59 18.59 -29.98
N ALA A 227 -10.49 19.35 -28.88
CA ALA A 227 -11.62 19.54 -27.96
C ALA A 227 -11.84 21.04 -27.73
N SER A 228 -13.00 21.57 -28.11
CA SER A 228 -13.27 23.01 -27.90
C SER A 228 -13.21 23.32 -26.41
N ARG A 229 -12.60 24.46 -26.04
CA ARG A 229 -12.59 25.02 -24.67
C ARG A 229 -13.99 24.98 -24.03
N ALA A 230 -15.03 25.21 -24.85
CA ALA A 230 -16.43 25.08 -24.47
C ALA A 230 -16.86 23.68 -24.00
N SER A 231 -16.28 22.59 -24.51
CA SER A 231 -16.58 21.22 -24.09
C SER A 231 -15.95 20.86 -22.76
N LEU A 232 -14.69 21.29 -22.51
CA LEU A 232 -14.05 21.12 -21.20
C LEU A 232 -14.65 22.04 -20.15
N ASP A 233 -14.95 23.29 -20.49
CA ASP A 233 -15.70 24.20 -19.61
C ASP A 233 -17.12 23.69 -19.37
N ARG A 234 -17.72 22.97 -20.33
CA ARG A 234 -18.98 22.26 -20.08
C ARG A 234 -18.76 21.14 -19.08
N ILE A 235 -17.78 20.26 -19.26
CA ILE A 235 -17.50 19.16 -18.30
C ILE A 235 -17.16 19.71 -16.91
N HIS A 236 -16.27 20.70 -16.81
CA HIS A 236 -15.93 21.37 -15.56
C HIS A 236 -17.13 22.08 -14.94
N ARG A 237 -17.97 22.75 -15.74
CA ARG A 237 -19.23 23.33 -15.22
C ARG A 237 -20.20 22.25 -14.80
N ASP A 238 -20.30 21.14 -15.51
CA ASP A 238 -21.23 20.05 -15.21
C ASP A 238 -20.82 19.32 -13.93
N ILE A 239 -19.51 19.09 -13.76
CA ILE A 239 -18.89 18.63 -12.51
C ILE A 239 -19.15 19.67 -11.41
N ARG A 240 -18.72 20.92 -11.57
CA ARG A 240 -18.94 21.97 -10.55
C ARG A 240 -20.41 22.19 -10.20
N HIS A 241 -21.33 22.11 -11.17
CA HIS A 241 -22.77 22.25 -10.96
C HIS A 241 -23.31 21.08 -10.16
N LYS A 242 -22.89 19.85 -10.48
CA LYS A 242 -23.18 18.67 -9.66
C LYS A 242 -22.62 18.85 -8.25
N PHE A 243 -21.37 19.28 -8.10
CA PHE A 243 -20.76 19.61 -6.80
C PHE A 243 -21.45 20.79 -6.06
N ALA A 244 -22.03 21.74 -6.77
CA ALA A 244 -22.64 22.94 -6.18
C ALA A 244 -23.91 22.62 -5.37
N HIS A 245 -24.64 21.56 -5.75
CA HIS A 245 -25.79 21.05 -4.98
C HIS A 245 -25.40 20.40 -3.66
N TYR A 246 -24.12 20.06 -3.49
CA TYR A 246 -23.60 19.35 -2.33
C TYR A 246 -22.85 20.29 -1.38
N THR A 247 -22.35 21.43 -1.85
CA THR A 247 -21.81 22.48 -0.95
C THR A 247 -22.91 23.02 -0.01
N PRO A 248 -22.67 23.06 1.32
CA PRO A 248 -23.61 23.66 2.26
C PRO A 248 -23.97 25.09 1.82
N LYS A 249 -25.26 25.43 1.87
CA LYS A 249 -25.70 26.79 1.56
C LYS A 249 -25.10 27.74 2.58
N LYS A 250 -24.43 28.80 2.10
CA LYS A 250 -23.92 29.91 2.91
C LYS A 250 -25.03 30.38 3.87
N GLY A 251 -24.89 30.11 5.17
CA GLY A 251 -25.88 30.47 6.19
C GLY A 251 -26.07 29.46 7.32
N GLN A 252 -25.58 28.23 7.20
CA GLN A 252 -25.52 27.24 8.28
C GLN A 252 -24.11 27.15 8.87
N GLU A 253 -23.74 28.11 9.72
CA GLU A 253 -22.68 27.97 10.72
C GLU A 253 -23.35 28.41 12.04
N ARG A 254 -23.25 27.73 13.18
CA ARG A 254 -22.04 27.62 13.99
C ARG A 254 -22.19 26.55 15.08
N LYS A 255 -21.39 25.49 15.02
CA LYS A 255 -20.76 24.86 16.19
C LYS A 255 -19.34 24.44 15.79
N GLU A 256 -18.36 25.05 16.45
CA GLU A 256 -16.93 24.76 16.29
C GLU A 256 -16.69 23.28 16.64
N GLY A 257 -16.50 22.45 15.62
CA GLY A 257 -16.32 20.99 15.76
C GLY A 257 -16.96 20.17 14.64
N MET A 258 -18.06 20.65 14.04
CA MET A 258 -18.81 19.92 12.99
C MET A 258 -18.32 20.18 11.55
N GLU A 259 -17.64 21.30 11.27
CA GLU A 259 -17.32 21.71 9.90
C GLU A 259 -16.39 20.73 9.14
N ALA A 260 -15.54 19.99 9.86
CA ALA A 260 -14.68 18.98 9.25
C ALA A 260 -15.45 17.69 8.93
N GLU A 261 -16.40 17.30 9.79
CA GLU A 261 -17.19 16.07 9.60
C GLU A 261 -18.17 16.20 8.44
N ASP A 262 -18.88 17.33 8.33
CA ASP A 262 -19.85 17.56 7.25
C ASP A 262 -19.16 17.68 5.88
N GLY A 263 -18.00 18.34 5.82
CA GLY A 263 -17.20 18.43 4.59
C GLY A 263 -16.64 17.07 4.14
N LEU A 264 -16.28 16.20 5.07
CA LEU A 264 -15.78 14.85 4.80
C LEU A 264 -16.91 13.87 4.41
N LEU A 265 -18.07 13.95 5.07
CA LEU A 265 -19.24 13.14 4.77
C LEU A 265 -19.75 13.37 3.34
N LEU A 266 -19.69 14.63 2.88
CA LEU A 266 -20.06 15.02 1.53
C LEU A 266 -19.16 14.39 0.45
N LEU A 267 -17.86 14.31 0.73
CA LEU A 267 -16.86 13.74 -0.18
C LEU A 267 -17.03 12.22 -0.30
N ALA A 268 -17.47 11.54 0.76
CA ALA A 268 -17.79 10.11 0.74
C ALA A 268 -19.01 9.80 -0.15
N GLN A 269 -20.10 10.56 -0.02
CA GLN A 269 -21.31 10.35 -0.84
C GLN A 269 -21.06 10.61 -2.33
N LEU A 270 -20.34 11.68 -2.64
CA LEU A 270 -20.00 12.03 -4.02
C LEU A 270 -18.99 11.05 -4.62
N GLY A 271 -18.07 10.56 -3.78
CA GLY A 271 -17.20 9.42 -4.05
C GLY A 271 -18.00 8.23 -4.57
N THR A 272 -18.89 7.68 -3.76
CA THR A 272 -19.61 6.44 -4.12
C THR A 272 -20.45 6.56 -5.39
N GLN A 273 -21.14 7.69 -5.61
CA GLN A 273 -21.91 7.89 -6.85
C GLN A 273 -21.02 7.98 -8.09
N MET A 274 -19.87 8.64 -7.97
CA MET A 274 -18.90 8.71 -9.07
C MET A 274 -18.24 7.35 -9.30
N ALA A 275 -17.93 6.62 -8.24
CA ALA A 275 -17.46 5.24 -8.30
C ALA A 275 -18.47 4.38 -9.07
N TYR A 276 -19.76 4.47 -8.74
CA TYR A 276 -20.83 3.75 -9.43
C TYR A 276 -20.90 4.08 -10.92
N LYS A 277 -20.89 5.37 -11.29
CA LYS A 277 -20.92 5.80 -12.71
C LYS A 277 -19.71 5.32 -13.48
N ARG A 278 -18.53 5.38 -12.86
CA ARG A 278 -17.28 4.82 -13.41
C ARG A 278 -17.42 3.32 -13.60
N MET A 279 -17.78 2.59 -12.55
CA MET A 279 -17.96 1.13 -12.61
C MET A 279 -18.90 0.76 -13.74
N LYS A 280 -20.01 1.49 -13.92
CA LYS A 280 -20.94 1.32 -15.04
C LYS A 280 -20.29 1.54 -16.42
N ALA A 281 -19.46 2.58 -16.54
CA ALA A 281 -18.73 2.87 -17.79
C ALA A 281 -17.65 1.82 -18.07
N THR A 282 -16.83 1.49 -17.06
CA THR A 282 -15.78 0.46 -17.17
C THR A 282 -16.40 -0.90 -17.46
N LEU A 283 -17.52 -1.27 -16.85
CA LEU A 283 -18.27 -2.52 -17.11
C LEU A 283 -18.62 -2.71 -18.60
N ARG A 284 -18.88 -1.63 -19.33
CA ARG A 284 -19.12 -1.68 -20.79
C ARG A 284 -17.86 -1.98 -21.58
N LEU A 285 -16.70 -1.61 -21.04
CA LEU A 285 -15.38 -1.83 -21.60
C LEU A 285 -14.70 -3.09 -21.05
N ILE A 286 -15.33 -3.77 -20.07
CA ILE A 286 -14.75 -4.97 -19.49
C ILE A 286 -14.61 -6.01 -20.58
N ASP A 287 -13.37 -6.43 -20.70
CA ASP A 287 -12.93 -7.48 -21.59
C ASP A 287 -13.56 -8.81 -21.17
N ARG A 288 -14.35 -9.41 -22.07
CA ARG A 288 -14.95 -10.74 -21.88
C ARG A 288 -13.90 -11.82 -21.57
N ARG A 289 -12.61 -11.60 -21.87
CA ARG A 289 -11.51 -12.54 -21.58
C ARG A 289 -11.32 -12.84 -20.08
N PHE A 290 -11.76 -11.95 -19.19
CA PHE A 290 -11.65 -12.22 -17.76
C PHE A 290 -12.74 -13.17 -17.23
N ASP A 291 -13.91 -13.23 -17.88
CA ASP A 291 -15.00 -14.14 -17.49
C ASP A 291 -14.54 -15.62 -17.58
N THR A 292 -13.50 -15.91 -18.37
CA THR A 292 -12.91 -17.26 -18.50
C THR A 292 -11.77 -17.55 -17.52
N LEU A 293 -11.09 -16.53 -17.00
CA LEU A 293 -9.85 -16.71 -16.22
C LEU A 293 -10.04 -16.55 -14.71
N VAL A 294 -11.07 -15.83 -14.28
CA VAL A 294 -11.39 -15.67 -12.85
C VAL A 294 -12.67 -16.46 -12.60
N PRO A 295 -12.64 -17.58 -11.84
CA PRO A 295 -13.82 -18.41 -11.56
C PRO A 295 -14.96 -17.68 -10.82
N ALA A 296 -14.76 -16.42 -10.43
CA ALA A 296 -15.72 -15.66 -9.68
C ALA A 296 -16.90 -15.24 -10.56
N ARG A 297 -18.06 -15.88 -10.34
CA ARG A 297 -19.35 -15.35 -10.79
C ARG A 297 -19.59 -14.00 -10.12
N GLY A 298 -19.28 -12.90 -10.80
CA GLY A 298 -19.52 -11.54 -10.31
C GLY A 298 -18.47 -10.53 -10.75
N LEU A 299 -18.66 -9.27 -10.36
CA LEU A 299 -17.73 -8.18 -10.58
C LEU A 299 -16.78 -8.05 -9.36
N PRO A 300 -15.52 -8.51 -9.45
CA PRO A 300 -14.54 -8.36 -8.39
C PRO A 300 -14.13 -6.89 -8.22
N LEU A 301 -14.45 -6.34 -7.05
CA LEU A 301 -14.06 -5.01 -6.61
C LEU A 301 -13.18 -5.11 -5.38
N LYS A 302 -12.10 -4.33 -5.33
CA LYS A 302 -11.31 -4.12 -4.12
C LYS A 302 -11.78 -2.86 -3.42
N VAL A 303 -12.06 -2.94 -2.12
CA VAL A 303 -11.97 -1.79 -1.21
C VAL A 303 -10.67 -1.90 -0.44
N SER A 304 -9.88 -0.82 -0.43
CA SER A 304 -8.63 -0.78 0.30
C SER A 304 -8.41 0.57 0.99
N GLY A 305 -7.46 0.61 1.90
CA GLY A 305 -7.01 1.87 2.48
C GLY A 305 -5.53 1.85 2.81
N ASP A 306 -4.93 3.03 2.74
CA ASP A 306 -3.56 3.25 3.20
C ASP A 306 -3.40 4.62 3.85
N HIS A 307 -2.59 4.66 4.91
CA HIS A 307 -2.19 5.88 5.57
C HIS A 307 -0.78 6.30 5.12
N GLY A 308 -0.71 7.42 4.40
CA GLY A 308 0.55 7.95 3.94
C GLY A 308 0.49 9.45 3.70
N GLN A 309 1.57 10.13 4.10
CA GLN A 309 1.72 11.58 3.96
C GLN A 309 0.70 12.40 4.77
N GLY A 310 0.31 11.90 5.95
CA GLY A 310 -0.61 12.61 6.85
C GLY A 310 -2.10 12.36 6.57
N PHE A 311 -2.44 11.68 5.47
CA PHE A 311 -3.82 11.37 5.11
C PHE A 311 -4.02 9.87 4.94
N THR A 312 -5.13 9.36 5.45
CA THR A 312 -5.67 8.06 5.07
C THR A 312 -6.58 8.22 3.86
N LYS A 313 -6.42 7.33 2.89
CA LYS A 313 -7.21 7.30 1.65
C LYS A 313 -7.89 5.94 1.59
N ILE A 314 -9.20 5.93 1.39
CA ILE A 314 -9.97 4.72 1.09
C ILE A 314 -10.21 4.69 -0.40
N THR A 315 -9.83 3.59 -1.04
CA THR A 315 -9.90 3.41 -2.48
C THR A 315 -10.77 2.23 -2.88
N ILE A 316 -11.48 2.37 -3.99
CA ILE A 316 -12.19 1.29 -4.68
C ILE A 316 -11.50 1.03 -6.01
N SER A 317 -11.21 -0.23 -6.34
CA SER A 317 -10.48 -0.61 -7.56
C SER A 317 -11.16 -1.77 -8.27
N LEU A 318 -11.08 -1.79 -9.61
CA LEU A 318 -11.68 -2.83 -10.46
C LEU A 318 -10.63 -3.87 -10.84
N ALA A 319 -10.88 -5.16 -10.60
CA ALA A 319 -9.90 -6.20 -11.00
C ALA A 319 -9.76 -6.33 -12.52
N HIS A 320 -10.82 -6.00 -13.25
CA HIS A 320 -10.96 -6.12 -14.70
C HIS A 320 -10.38 -4.95 -15.49
N ALA A 321 -9.79 -3.96 -14.81
CA ALA A 321 -9.16 -2.85 -15.51
C ALA A 321 -7.94 -3.34 -16.29
N LEU A 322 -7.68 -2.74 -17.46
CA LEU A 322 -6.51 -3.04 -18.29
C LEU A 322 -5.18 -2.96 -17.51
N ARG A 323 -5.13 -2.07 -16.51
CA ARG A 323 -3.98 -1.88 -15.61
C ARG A 323 -4.49 -1.86 -14.16
N PRO A 324 -4.74 -3.03 -13.54
CA PRO A 324 -5.52 -3.09 -12.31
C PRO A 324 -4.75 -2.54 -11.10
N ASN A 325 -3.41 -2.56 -11.15
CA ASN A 325 -2.53 -1.96 -10.14
C ASN A 325 -2.08 -0.52 -10.50
N SER A 326 -2.73 0.15 -11.45
CA SER A 326 -2.44 1.55 -11.76
C SER A 326 -3.11 2.48 -10.74
N PRO A 327 -2.47 3.60 -10.33
CA PRO A 327 -3.15 4.61 -9.50
C PRO A 327 -4.41 5.18 -10.16
N SER A 328 -4.51 5.07 -11.48
CA SER A 328 -5.72 5.46 -12.20
C SER A 328 -6.88 4.49 -12.06
N ASN A 329 -6.63 3.21 -11.76
CA ASN A 329 -7.70 2.27 -11.47
C ASN A 329 -8.30 2.52 -10.08
N ASN A 330 -7.54 3.18 -9.20
CA ASN A 330 -7.96 3.48 -7.86
C ASN A 330 -8.88 4.69 -7.83
N PHE A 331 -10.11 4.45 -7.42
CA PHE A 331 -11.08 5.50 -7.12
C PHE A 331 -10.97 5.90 -5.65
N VAL A 332 -10.68 7.16 -5.33
CA VAL A 332 -10.67 7.61 -3.93
C VAL A 332 -12.10 7.82 -3.46
N ALA A 333 -12.58 6.89 -2.62
CA ALA A 333 -13.92 6.91 -2.04
C ALA A 333 -13.98 7.80 -0.79
N ALA A 334 -12.91 7.84 0.01
CA ALA A 334 -12.79 8.76 1.13
C ALA A 334 -11.34 9.16 1.34
N VAL A 335 -11.11 10.36 1.90
CA VAL A 335 -9.79 10.82 2.33
C VAL A 335 -9.97 11.66 3.59
N PHE A 336 -9.13 11.43 4.60
CA PHE A 336 -9.20 12.19 5.85
C PHE A 336 -7.80 12.38 6.47
N PRO A 337 -7.55 13.49 7.19
CA PRO A 337 -6.24 13.86 7.73
C PRO A 337 -5.93 13.17 9.07
N ALA A 338 -6.15 11.86 9.15
CA ALA A 338 -5.85 11.09 10.35
C ALA A 338 -5.22 9.74 9.97
N LYS A 339 -4.72 9.02 10.99
CA LYS A 339 -4.30 7.63 10.82
C LYS A 339 -5.50 6.73 10.57
N ASP A 340 -5.27 5.62 9.88
CA ASP A 340 -6.19 4.52 9.61
C ASP A 340 -6.49 3.66 10.86
N SER A 341 -6.58 4.29 12.03
CA SER A 341 -7.02 3.60 13.24
C SER A 341 -8.50 3.24 13.15
N ARG A 342 -8.89 2.14 13.81
CA ARG A 342 -10.29 1.69 13.90
C ARG A 342 -11.26 2.82 14.25
N LYS A 343 -10.93 3.63 15.28
CA LYS A 343 -11.75 4.77 15.70
C LYS A 343 -11.96 5.76 14.54
N ASN A 344 -10.90 6.11 13.85
CA ASN A 344 -10.97 7.06 12.74
C ASN A 344 -11.71 6.46 11.53
N LEU A 345 -11.45 5.21 11.18
CA LEU A 345 -12.17 4.53 10.09
C LEU A 345 -13.67 4.43 10.36
N LYS A 346 -14.07 4.16 11.62
CA LYS A 346 -15.48 4.16 12.01
C LYS A 346 -16.09 5.56 11.89
N ASN A 347 -15.40 6.58 12.41
CA ASN A 347 -15.90 7.95 12.43
C ASN A 347 -15.99 8.56 11.02
N PHE A 348 -14.95 8.43 10.20
CA PHE A 348 -14.87 9.08 8.90
C PHE A 348 -15.45 8.26 7.75
N CYS A 349 -15.59 6.95 7.90
CA CYS A 349 -16.02 6.07 6.81
C CYS A 349 -17.26 5.22 7.15
N GLY A 350 -17.91 5.43 8.30
CA GLY A 350 -19.12 4.67 8.69
C GLY A 350 -20.18 4.59 7.59
N SER A 351 -20.55 5.74 7.02
CA SER A 351 -21.52 5.81 5.92
C SER A 351 -21.02 5.22 4.61
N LEU A 352 -19.70 5.21 4.36
CA LEU A 352 -19.12 4.55 3.20
C LEU A 352 -19.22 3.03 3.33
N TRP A 353 -19.00 2.48 4.53
CA TRP A 353 -19.14 1.05 4.78
C TRP A 353 -20.57 0.58 4.56
N GLU A 354 -21.55 1.30 5.09
CA GLU A 354 -22.98 1.04 4.82
C GLU A 354 -23.30 1.04 3.32
N GLN A 355 -22.72 1.99 2.57
CA GLN A 355 -22.93 2.04 1.11
C GLN A 355 -22.28 0.88 0.36
N ILE A 356 -21.11 0.42 0.81
CA ILE A 356 -20.44 -0.76 0.24
C ILE A 356 -21.27 -2.02 0.49
N GLU A 357 -21.80 -2.18 1.71
CA GLU A 357 -22.68 -3.28 2.11
C GLU A 357 -23.99 -3.32 1.30
N LEU A 358 -24.51 -2.16 0.92
CA LEU A 358 -25.69 -2.05 0.05
C LEU A 358 -25.38 -2.30 -1.44
N LEU A 359 -24.13 -2.10 -1.87
CA LEU A 359 -23.72 -2.23 -3.26
C LEU A 359 -23.37 -3.68 -3.62
N ASN A 360 -24.40 -4.54 -3.66
CA ASN A 360 -24.27 -5.96 -3.98
C ASN A 360 -24.45 -6.29 -5.47
N GLU A 361 -24.93 -5.35 -6.27
CA GLU A 361 -25.18 -5.54 -7.70
C GLU A 361 -24.93 -4.26 -8.50
N ILE A 362 -24.30 -4.38 -9.67
CA ILE A 362 -24.13 -3.29 -10.63
C ILE A 362 -24.50 -3.83 -12.02
N ASP A 363 -25.51 -3.22 -12.64
CA ASP A 363 -26.00 -3.57 -13.98
C ASP A 363 -26.29 -5.08 -14.15
N GLY A 364 -27.00 -5.70 -13.21
CA GLY A 364 -27.34 -7.14 -13.27
C GLY A 364 -26.22 -8.07 -12.80
N ARG A 365 -25.02 -7.55 -12.52
CA ARG A 365 -23.87 -8.35 -12.09
C ARG A 365 -23.69 -8.23 -10.58
N LYS A 366 -23.69 -9.37 -9.89
CA LYS A 366 -23.35 -9.44 -8.47
C LYS A 366 -21.94 -8.90 -8.23
N VAL A 367 -21.78 -8.01 -7.27
CA VAL A 367 -20.48 -7.49 -6.85
C VAL A 367 -19.83 -8.51 -5.92
N LYS A 368 -18.55 -8.80 -6.16
CA LYS A 368 -17.72 -9.57 -5.23
C LYS A 368 -16.68 -8.65 -4.63
N TRP A 369 -16.89 -8.24 -3.39
CA TRP A 369 -15.95 -7.37 -2.68
C TRP A 369 -14.70 -8.13 -2.24
N PHE A 370 -13.57 -7.45 -2.27
CA PHE A 370 -12.30 -7.87 -1.71
C PHE A 370 -11.78 -6.76 -0.80
N LEU A 371 -11.23 -7.12 0.35
CA LEU A 371 -10.64 -6.17 1.29
C LEU A 371 -9.12 -6.18 1.12
N GLY A 372 -8.52 -5.06 0.74
CA GLY A 372 -7.07 -4.88 0.63
C GLY A 372 -6.53 -3.75 1.49
N GLY A 373 -5.22 -3.57 1.49
CA GLY A 373 -4.52 -2.56 2.28
C GLY A 373 -3.44 -3.18 3.14
N ASP A 374 -2.57 -2.33 3.69
CA ASP A 374 -1.51 -2.82 4.55
C ASP A 374 -2.08 -3.57 5.78
N LEU A 375 -1.24 -4.36 6.46
CA LEU A 375 -1.70 -5.14 7.60
C LEU A 375 -2.30 -4.27 8.72
N CYS A 376 -1.86 -3.01 8.86
CA CYS A 376 -2.39 -2.10 9.88
C CYS A 376 -3.84 -1.73 9.56
N PHE A 377 -4.11 -1.37 8.31
CA PHE A 377 -5.45 -1.11 7.80
C PHE A 377 -6.34 -2.34 7.94
N LEU A 378 -5.87 -3.51 7.48
CA LEU A 378 -6.63 -4.76 7.56
C LEU A 378 -7.00 -5.09 9.02
N TRP A 379 -6.04 -5.00 9.95
CA TRP A 379 -6.31 -5.21 11.37
C TRP A 379 -7.36 -4.25 11.92
N ALA A 380 -7.28 -2.97 11.52
CA ALA A 380 -8.26 -1.98 11.96
C ALA A 380 -9.66 -2.28 11.42
N VAL A 381 -9.80 -2.66 10.15
CA VAL A 381 -11.10 -2.98 9.54
C VAL A 381 -11.73 -4.23 10.16
N ILE A 382 -10.96 -5.30 10.39
CA ILE A 382 -11.51 -6.53 10.97
C ILE A 382 -11.66 -6.49 12.50
N GLY A 383 -11.20 -5.41 13.16
CA GLY A 383 -11.28 -5.28 14.61
C GLY A 383 -10.24 -6.10 15.38
N HIS A 384 -9.09 -6.39 14.76
CA HIS A 384 -7.95 -7.09 15.37
C HIS A 384 -6.96 -6.10 16.03
N CYS A 385 -6.36 -6.47 17.16
CA CYS A 385 -5.41 -5.60 17.90
C CYS A 385 -4.00 -5.46 17.27
N GLY A 386 -3.86 -5.95 16.04
CA GLY A 386 -2.69 -5.85 15.18
C GLY A 386 -1.39 -6.52 15.65
N SER A 387 -0.25 -6.00 15.19
CA SER A 387 1.08 -6.59 15.46
C SER A 387 1.46 -6.64 16.93
N ALA A 388 0.79 -5.84 17.77
CA ALA A 388 0.97 -5.87 19.23
C ALA A 388 0.55 -7.22 19.83
N MET A 389 -0.28 -8.00 19.13
CA MET A 389 -0.81 -9.26 19.62
C MET A 389 0.25 -10.36 19.68
N THR A 390 0.65 -10.75 20.88
CA THR A 390 1.72 -11.74 21.08
C THR A 390 1.30 -13.17 20.75
N ALA A 391 0.04 -13.54 20.97
CA ALA A 391 -0.41 -14.90 20.75
C ALA A 391 -0.90 -15.14 19.31
N PHE A 392 -1.74 -14.27 18.75
CA PHE A 392 -2.39 -14.48 17.44
C PHE A 392 -2.17 -13.27 16.52
N PRO A 393 -1.10 -13.23 15.71
CA PRO A 393 -0.75 -12.02 14.97
C PRO A 393 -1.28 -12.00 13.53
N SER A 394 -1.90 -13.08 13.05
CA SER A 394 -2.46 -13.17 11.71
C SER A 394 -3.89 -12.60 11.64
N PRO A 395 -4.18 -11.69 10.70
CA PRO A 395 -5.56 -11.27 10.47
C PRO A 395 -6.42 -12.36 9.82
N VAL A 396 -5.82 -13.30 9.07
CA VAL A 396 -6.55 -14.28 8.24
C VAL A 396 -7.02 -15.50 9.04
N CYS A 397 -6.21 -15.94 10.00
CA CYS A 397 -6.41 -17.21 10.70
C CYS A 397 -6.08 -17.08 12.18
N ASP A 398 -6.31 -18.17 12.92
CA ASP A 398 -6.01 -18.28 14.35
C ASP A 398 -4.63 -18.88 14.66
N CYS A 399 -3.68 -18.80 13.72
CA CYS A 399 -2.33 -19.29 13.98
C CYS A 399 -1.68 -18.55 15.16
N ARG A 400 -1.07 -19.33 16.05
CA ARG A 400 -0.30 -18.76 17.16
C ARG A 400 1.08 -18.29 16.71
N ARG A 401 1.64 -17.28 17.38
CA ARG A 401 2.93 -16.67 17.06
C ARG A 401 4.09 -17.67 17.10
N ASP A 402 4.06 -18.61 18.04
CA ASP A 402 5.01 -19.71 18.18
C ASP A 402 4.91 -20.73 17.04
N HIS A 403 3.83 -20.72 16.26
CA HIS A 403 3.53 -21.69 15.20
C HIS A 403 3.45 -21.07 13.79
N LEU A 404 3.85 -19.81 13.60
CA LEU A 404 3.67 -19.09 12.32
C LEU A 404 4.34 -19.74 11.10
N ILE A 405 5.40 -20.53 11.30
CA ILE A 405 6.10 -21.25 10.21
C ILE A 405 5.95 -22.78 10.37
N SER A 406 5.34 -23.27 11.45
CA SER A 406 5.15 -24.70 11.59
C SER A 406 3.99 -25.17 10.68
N SER A 407 4.00 -26.45 10.31
CA SER A 407 2.89 -27.10 9.60
C SER A 407 1.62 -27.26 10.45
N ALA A 408 1.52 -26.55 11.58
CA ALA A 408 0.34 -26.60 12.44
C ALA A 408 -0.90 -26.19 11.62
N LYS A 409 -1.97 -26.97 11.76
CA LYS A 409 -3.27 -26.63 11.17
C LYS A 409 -3.72 -25.28 11.73
N CYS A 410 -3.89 -24.31 10.84
CA CYS A 410 -4.43 -22.99 11.16
C CYS A 410 -5.85 -22.95 10.61
N GLN A 411 -6.81 -22.49 11.39
CA GLN A 411 -8.19 -22.32 10.92
C GLN A 411 -8.35 -20.91 10.38
N LEU A 412 -8.88 -20.81 9.16
CA LEU A 412 -9.33 -19.52 8.63
C LEU A 412 -10.40 -18.97 9.56
N ARG A 413 -10.33 -17.66 9.83
CA ARG A 413 -11.38 -17.00 10.61
C ARG A 413 -12.65 -16.93 9.76
N THR A 414 -13.79 -16.96 10.43
CA THR A 414 -15.09 -16.68 9.82
C THR A 414 -15.64 -15.37 10.39
N VAL A 415 -16.58 -14.75 9.68
CA VAL A 415 -17.23 -13.52 10.15
C VAL A 415 -17.97 -13.76 11.47
N GLN A 416 -18.69 -14.89 11.58
CA GLN A 416 -19.43 -15.26 12.78
C GLN A 416 -18.50 -15.43 13.99
N GLU A 417 -17.32 -16.02 13.77
CA GLU A 417 -16.33 -16.19 14.84
C GLU A 417 -15.74 -14.85 15.30
N LEU A 418 -15.59 -13.86 14.41
CA LEU A 418 -15.17 -12.52 14.82
C LEU A 418 -16.21 -11.84 15.69
N GLU A 419 -17.49 -11.91 15.30
CA GLU A 419 -18.59 -11.31 16.04
C GLU A 419 -18.66 -11.92 17.44
N ARG A 420 -18.63 -13.26 17.52
CA ARG A 420 -18.57 -13.99 18.79
C ARG A 420 -17.36 -13.58 19.64
N GLN A 421 -16.18 -13.48 19.05
CA GLN A 421 -14.96 -13.06 19.76
C GLN A 421 -15.01 -11.59 20.21
N ALA A 422 -15.64 -10.72 19.42
CA ALA A 422 -15.82 -9.31 19.74
C ALA A 422 -16.80 -9.13 20.91
N ASP A 423 -17.91 -9.85 20.91
CA ASP A 423 -18.88 -9.84 22.01
C ASP A 423 -18.28 -10.40 23.28
N GLN A 424 -17.54 -11.52 23.17
CA GLN A 424 -16.77 -12.09 24.27
C GLN A 424 -15.74 -11.08 24.81
N PHE A 425 -15.07 -10.31 23.94
CA PHE A 425 -14.12 -9.28 24.36
C PHE A 425 -14.82 -8.19 25.18
N GLN A 426 -15.99 -7.72 24.72
CA GLN A 426 -16.77 -6.71 25.44
C GLN A 426 -17.19 -7.22 26.81
N GLN A 427 -17.73 -8.45 26.89
CA GLN A 427 -18.12 -9.11 28.14
C GLN A 427 -16.97 -9.19 29.14
N LEU A 428 -15.78 -9.61 28.69
CA LEU A 428 -14.59 -9.75 29.55
C LEU A 428 -14.00 -8.40 29.99
N THR A 429 -14.24 -7.31 29.25
CA THR A 429 -13.61 -6.01 29.52
C THR A 429 -14.50 -5.01 30.26
N HIS A 430 -15.76 -5.36 30.56
CA HIS A 430 -16.64 -4.55 31.41
C HIS A 430 -16.07 -4.32 32.84
N GLY A 431 -15.00 -5.04 33.26
CA GLY A 431 -14.34 -4.91 34.56
C GLY A 431 -13.04 -4.07 34.63
N GLY A 432 -12.64 -3.35 33.57
CA GLY A 432 -11.49 -2.42 33.59
C GLY A 432 -10.16 -2.92 32.98
N ASP A 433 -9.11 -2.08 33.03
CA ASP A 433 -7.89 -2.17 32.20
C ASP A 433 -7.07 -3.47 32.33
N LYS A 434 -6.99 -4.09 33.52
CA LYS A 434 -6.20 -5.32 33.73
C LYS A 434 -6.78 -6.54 32.99
N ALA A 435 -8.09 -6.54 32.72
CA ALA A 435 -8.76 -7.62 31.98
C ALA A 435 -8.38 -7.68 30.49
N THR A 436 -7.74 -6.63 29.95
CA THR A 436 -7.58 -6.49 28.50
C THR A 436 -6.56 -7.43 27.84
N ALA A 437 -5.50 -7.85 28.53
CA ALA A 437 -4.49 -8.72 27.93
C ALA A 437 -4.94 -10.18 27.84
N GLU A 438 -5.54 -10.68 28.92
CA GLU A 438 -6.15 -12.01 28.98
C GLU A 438 -7.36 -12.11 28.06
N ALA A 439 -8.23 -11.09 28.06
CA ALA A 439 -9.34 -11.01 27.12
C ALA A 439 -8.86 -11.09 25.66
N ARG A 440 -7.82 -10.33 25.28
CA ARG A 440 -7.24 -10.42 23.93
C ARG A 440 -6.72 -11.83 23.62
N ALA A 441 -6.11 -12.52 24.57
CA ALA A 441 -5.63 -13.89 24.36
C ALA A 441 -6.79 -14.86 24.12
N LEU A 442 -7.85 -14.77 24.93
CA LEU A 442 -9.06 -15.59 24.81
C LEU A 442 -9.82 -15.32 23.51
N THR A 443 -9.89 -14.07 23.07
CA THR A 443 -10.60 -13.65 21.85
C THR A 443 -9.70 -13.67 20.62
N LYS A 444 -8.55 -14.35 20.71
CA LYS A 444 -7.58 -14.52 19.63
C LYS A 444 -7.19 -13.20 18.95
N GLY A 445 -7.13 -12.11 19.71
CA GLY A 445 -6.73 -10.78 19.26
C GLY A 445 -7.86 -9.89 18.72
N ILE A 446 -9.10 -10.39 18.63
CA ILE A 446 -10.26 -9.60 18.21
C ILE A 446 -10.80 -8.80 19.39
N VAL A 447 -10.99 -7.50 19.17
CA VAL A 447 -11.37 -6.55 20.23
C VAL A 447 -12.67 -5.80 19.91
N CYS A 448 -13.18 -5.90 18.68
CA CYS A 448 -14.45 -5.34 18.26
C CYS A 448 -14.91 -6.02 16.95
N ALA A 449 -16.19 -5.87 16.61
CA ALA A 449 -16.75 -6.40 15.36
C ALA A 449 -16.04 -5.83 14.13
N SER A 450 -16.15 -6.51 12.98
CA SER A 450 -15.65 -6.00 11.70
C SER A 450 -16.34 -4.68 11.32
N LEU A 451 -15.68 -3.85 10.51
CA LEU A 451 -16.28 -2.65 9.90
C LEU A 451 -17.03 -3.00 8.61
N LEU A 452 -16.72 -4.16 8.02
CA LEU A 452 -17.28 -4.69 6.79
C LEU A 452 -17.57 -6.19 7.00
N PRO A 453 -18.67 -6.54 7.69
CA PRO A 453 -19.00 -7.93 7.99
C PRO A 453 -19.36 -8.77 6.76
N SER A 454 -19.77 -8.20 5.63
CA SER A 454 -20.08 -9.02 4.43
C SER A 454 -18.86 -9.57 3.71
N ILE A 455 -17.66 -9.01 3.96
CA ILE A 455 -16.44 -9.46 3.28
C ILE A 455 -15.85 -10.62 4.07
N SER A 456 -15.86 -11.81 3.47
CA SER A 456 -15.29 -13.01 4.07
C SER A 456 -13.75 -12.95 4.08
N PHE A 457 -13.10 -13.77 4.92
CA PHE A 457 -11.64 -13.80 5.00
C PHE A 457 -10.97 -14.35 3.76
N GLU A 458 -11.67 -15.23 3.05
CA GLU A 458 -11.25 -15.69 1.73
C GLU A 458 -11.16 -14.51 0.76
N GLN A 459 -11.93 -13.44 0.96
CA GLN A 459 -11.92 -12.23 0.14
C GLN A 459 -10.93 -11.17 0.64
N MET A 460 -10.15 -11.45 1.68
CA MET A 460 -9.10 -10.54 2.14
C MET A 460 -7.82 -10.74 1.33
N LEU A 461 -7.33 -9.66 0.71
CA LEU A 461 -6.10 -9.67 -0.07
C LEU A 461 -4.89 -9.78 0.86
N LEU A 462 -3.91 -10.59 0.47
CA LEU A 462 -2.77 -10.94 1.33
C LEU A 462 -1.59 -9.95 1.23
N ALA A 463 -1.83 -8.76 0.67
CA ALA A 463 -0.85 -7.68 0.50
C ALA A 463 0.53 -8.14 -0.01
N PRO A 464 0.64 -8.88 -1.15
CA PRO A 464 1.92 -9.46 -1.58
C PRO A 464 3.05 -8.44 -1.67
N PHE A 465 2.77 -7.22 -2.18
CA PHE A 465 3.74 -6.12 -2.20
C PHE A 465 4.37 -5.87 -0.82
N HIS A 466 3.56 -5.69 0.21
CA HIS A 466 4.06 -5.43 1.56
C HIS A 466 4.65 -6.68 2.22
N VAL A 467 4.21 -7.89 1.87
CA VAL A 467 4.83 -9.15 2.32
C VAL A 467 6.29 -9.20 1.86
N PHE A 468 6.54 -9.08 0.54
CA PHE A 468 7.89 -9.11 -0.01
C PHE A 468 8.74 -7.94 0.48
N GLN A 469 8.19 -6.73 0.50
CA GLN A 469 8.90 -5.56 1.04
C GLN A 469 9.28 -5.76 2.51
N GLY A 470 8.40 -6.33 3.33
CA GLY A 470 8.64 -6.54 4.75
C GLY A 470 9.68 -7.64 5.04
N LEU A 471 9.61 -8.76 4.32
CA LEU A 471 10.58 -9.86 4.46
C LEU A 471 11.95 -9.49 3.88
N GLY A 472 11.97 -8.91 2.67
CA GLY A 472 13.21 -8.44 2.04
C GLY A 472 13.95 -7.40 2.88
N ASN A 473 13.25 -6.40 3.44
CA ASN A 473 13.89 -5.43 4.36
C ASN A 473 14.40 -6.08 5.65
N ALA A 474 13.80 -7.17 6.14
CA ALA A 474 14.30 -7.88 7.32
C ALA A 474 15.60 -8.61 7.01
N LEU A 475 15.66 -9.31 5.87
CA LEU A 475 16.84 -10.05 5.41
C LEU A 475 18.01 -9.10 5.07
N ILE A 476 17.73 -7.98 4.40
CA ILE A 476 18.75 -6.98 4.07
C ILE A 476 19.35 -6.35 5.34
N LYS A 477 18.56 -6.18 6.41
CA LYS A 477 19.09 -5.69 7.69
C LYS A 477 20.11 -6.63 8.31
N GLU A 478 19.95 -7.94 8.10
CA GLU A 478 20.93 -8.95 8.54
C GLU A 478 22.18 -8.92 7.65
N LEU A 479 22.04 -8.74 6.34
CA LEU A 479 23.20 -8.58 5.44
C LEU A 479 23.98 -7.29 5.70
N GLU A 480 23.29 -6.22 6.07
CA GLU A 480 23.92 -4.94 6.37
C GLU A 480 24.43 -4.84 7.81
N ALA A 481 24.33 -5.93 8.58
CA ALA A 481 24.95 -6.02 9.89
C ALA A 481 26.43 -6.41 9.73
N GLY A 482 27.32 -5.58 10.28
CA GLY A 482 28.76 -5.89 10.32
C GLY A 482 29.52 -5.58 9.03
N GLU A 483 30.46 -6.47 8.69
CA GLU A 483 31.43 -6.29 7.59
C GLU A 483 30.82 -6.39 6.18
N ASN A 484 29.68 -7.08 6.06
CA ASN A 484 28.98 -7.29 4.79
C ASN A 484 28.26 -6.03 4.26
N ALA A 485 28.11 -4.99 5.09
CA ALA A 485 27.31 -3.81 4.77
C ALA A 485 27.81 -3.06 3.54
N GLU A 486 29.13 -2.93 3.38
CA GLU A 486 29.69 -2.21 2.25
C GLU A 486 29.50 -2.97 0.94
N ILE A 487 29.77 -4.28 0.94
CA ILE A 487 29.58 -5.17 -0.21
C ILE A 487 28.12 -5.16 -0.67
N ALA A 488 27.17 -5.33 0.27
CA ALA A 488 25.73 -5.27 -0.02
C ALA A 488 25.33 -3.93 -0.65
N GLN A 489 25.81 -2.81 -0.09
CA GLN A 489 25.50 -1.48 -0.60
C GLN A 489 26.13 -1.19 -1.97
N GLN A 490 27.34 -1.69 -2.23
CA GLN A 490 27.97 -1.60 -3.55
C GLN A 490 27.14 -2.37 -4.58
N PHE A 491 26.71 -3.59 -4.25
CA PHE A 491 25.82 -4.38 -5.10
C PHE A 491 24.48 -3.67 -5.37
N PHE A 492 23.82 -3.14 -4.33
CA PHE A 492 22.57 -2.40 -4.48
C PHE A 492 22.71 -1.19 -5.40
N ARG A 493 23.82 -0.46 -5.31
CA ARG A 493 24.12 0.65 -6.24
C ARG A 493 24.27 0.15 -7.67
N ARG A 494 25.00 -0.96 -7.87
CA ARG A 494 25.24 -1.56 -9.20
C ARG A 494 23.94 -1.94 -9.91
N ILE A 495 22.97 -2.52 -9.21
CA ILE A 495 21.66 -2.89 -9.78
C ILE A 495 20.65 -1.72 -9.79
N GLY A 496 21.06 -0.52 -9.35
CA GLY A 496 20.20 0.66 -9.27
C GLY A 496 19.04 0.51 -8.27
N ALA A 497 19.26 -0.22 -7.17
CA ALA A 497 18.36 -0.27 -6.03
C ALA A 497 18.58 0.98 -5.16
N LYS A 498 17.55 1.81 -5.02
CA LYS A 498 17.58 3.09 -4.32
C LYS A 498 16.87 2.98 -2.96
N ARG A 499 17.43 3.62 -1.94
CA ARG A 499 16.78 3.80 -0.64
C ARG A 499 15.76 4.94 -0.71
N GLU A 500 14.75 4.89 0.15
CA GLU A 500 13.83 6.00 0.30
C GLU A 500 14.55 7.26 0.81
N ALA A 501 14.34 8.38 0.12
CA ALA A 501 14.92 9.67 0.51
C ALA A 501 14.45 10.13 1.90
N PHE A 502 13.20 9.81 2.25
CA PHE A 502 12.56 10.27 3.49
C PHE A 502 12.85 9.33 4.67
N ARG A 503 12.79 8.02 4.45
CA ARG A 503 13.13 6.98 5.43
C ARG A 503 14.50 6.41 5.08
N LYS A 504 15.57 7.18 5.29
CA LYS A 504 16.98 6.90 4.91
C LYS A 504 17.55 5.49 5.20
N ARG A 505 16.78 4.58 5.81
CA ARG A 505 17.15 3.20 6.17
C ARG A 505 16.34 2.12 5.46
N ASP A 506 15.21 2.43 4.82
CA ASP A 506 14.36 1.41 4.20
C ASP A 506 14.44 1.50 2.67
N LEU A 507 14.35 0.34 2.02
CA LEU A 507 14.31 0.22 0.57
C LEU A 507 12.86 0.29 0.08
N THR A 508 12.65 0.95 -1.05
CA THR A 508 11.34 0.98 -1.72
C THR A 508 10.97 -0.42 -2.20
N GLY A 509 9.68 -0.68 -2.40
CA GLY A 509 9.23 -1.96 -2.97
C GLY A 509 9.90 -2.30 -4.31
N ASN A 510 10.10 -1.30 -5.18
CA ASN A 510 10.82 -1.49 -6.45
C ASN A 510 12.28 -1.89 -6.24
N SER A 511 12.96 -1.32 -5.26
CA SER A 511 14.34 -1.69 -4.94
C SER A 511 14.41 -3.08 -4.33
N ILE A 512 13.48 -3.45 -3.44
CA ILE A 512 13.38 -4.81 -2.92
C ILE A 512 13.18 -5.80 -4.06
N ARG A 513 12.24 -5.56 -4.97
CA ARG A 513 11.99 -6.42 -6.13
C ARG A 513 13.26 -6.64 -6.96
N LYS A 514 14.01 -5.58 -7.27
CA LYS A 514 15.30 -5.71 -7.98
C LYS A 514 16.30 -6.58 -7.22
N ILE A 515 16.41 -6.38 -5.90
CA ILE A 515 17.33 -7.16 -5.07
C ILE A 515 16.94 -8.64 -5.06
N LEU A 516 15.65 -8.95 -4.89
CA LEU A 516 15.15 -10.34 -4.89
C LEU A 516 15.40 -11.03 -6.24
N VAL A 517 15.24 -10.31 -7.36
CA VAL A 517 15.52 -10.83 -8.72
C VAL A 517 17.00 -11.13 -8.93
N HIS A 518 17.90 -10.37 -8.30
CA HIS A 518 19.35 -10.54 -8.47
C HIS A 518 20.03 -11.19 -7.26
N ALA A 519 19.28 -11.82 -6.36
CA ALA A 519 19.82 -12.35 -5.10
C ALA A 519 20.88 -13.45 -5.33
N ASP A 520 20.71 -14.31 -6.34
CA ASP A 520 21.69 -15.36 -6.69
C ASP A 520 23.06 -14.77 -7.09
N GLN A 521 23.05 -13.64 -7.81
CA GLN A 521 24.30 -12.95 -8.21
C GLN A 521 25.01 -12.30 -7.02
N MET A 522 24.26 -12.02 -5.95
CA MET A 522 24.78 -11.38 -4.76
C MET A 522 25.45 -12.39 -3.82
N GLU A 523 24.98 -13.64 -3.81
CA GLU A 523 25.53 -14.73 -3.00
C GLU A 523 27.03 -14.91 -3.23
N ALA A 524 27.47 -14.90 -4.49
CA ALA A 524 28.88 -15.06 -4.88
C ALA A 524 29.81 -13.96 -4.37
N LEU A 525 29.27 -12.85 -3.84
CA LEU A 525 30.05 -11.72 -3.31
C LEU A 525 30.35 -11.84 -1.82
N PHE A 526 29.72 -12.80 -1.12
CA PHE A 526 29.88 -12.94 0.31
C PHE A 526 30.66 -14.20 0.68
N GLU A 527 31.62 -14.04 1.59
CA GLU A 527 32.45 -15.14 2.07
C GLU A 527 31.74 -15.94 3.18
N THR A 528 30.94 -15.27 4.02
CA THR A 528 30.32 -15.91 5.18
C THR A 528 29.10 -16.73 4.79
N GLU A 529 29.00 -17.96 5.32
CA GLU A 529 27.88 -18.86 5.07
C GLU A 529 26.54 -18.21 5.43
N TRP A 530 26.47 -17.47 6.54
CA TRP A 530 25.25 -16.76 6.93
C TRP A 530 24.77 -15.77 5.85
N ALA A 531 25.67 -14.96 5.29
CA ALA A 531 25.30 -14.02 4.24
C ALA A 531 24.86 -14.74 2.96
N LYS A 532 25.49 -15.85 2.60
CA LYS A 532 25.06 -16.70 1.49
C LYS A 532 23.66 -17.26 1.74
N THR A 533 23.39 -17.80 2.93
CA THR A 533 22.05 -18.30 3.31
C THR A 533 20.99 -17.19 3.22
N ILE A 534 21.31 -15.96 3.62
CA ILE A 534 20.38 -14.83 3.45
C ILE A 534 20.14 -14.51 1.97
N CYS A 535 21.16 -14.55 1.11
CA CYS A 535 21.01 -14.36 -0.33
C CYS A 535 20.13 -15.46 -0.95
N GLN A 536 20.38 -16.73 -0.62
CA GLN A 536 19.55 -17.87 -1.05
C GLN A 536 18.09 -17.73 -0.58
N THR A 537 17.89 -17.29 0.67
CA THR A 537 16.54 -16.98 1.20
C THR A 537 15.84 -15.94 0.34
N MET A 538 16.54 -14.86 -0.04
CA MET A 538 16.00 -13.82 -0.92
C MET A 538 15.76 -14.31 -2.35
N ALA A 539 16.57 -15.21 -2.87
CA ALA A 539 16.36 -15.82 -4.17
C ALA A 539 15.08 -16.65 -4.20
N HIS A 540 14.81 -17.46 -3.16
CA HIS A 540 13.53 -18.15 -3.01
C HIS A 540 12.35 -17.18 -2.96
N LEU A 541 12.46 -16.07 -2.23
CA LEU A 541 11.43 -15.03 -2.24
C LEU A 541 11.25 -14.42 -3.64
N GLY A 542 12.34 -14.21 -4.40
CA GLY A 542 12.30 -13.74 -5.78
C GLY A 542 11.54 -14.69 -6.70
N LYS A 543 11.77 -16.01 -6.57
CA LYS A 543 11.05 -17.06 -7.31
C LYS A 543 9.55 -17.03 -7.03
N ILE A 544 9.12 -16.77 -5.80
CA ILE A 544 7.69 -16.65 -5.46
C ILE A 544 7.11 -15.32 -5.96
N GLN A 545 7.88 -14.24 -5.88
CA GLN A 545 7.44 -12.90 -6.27
C GLN A 545 7.02 -12.80 -7.75
N ILE A 546 7.55 -13.65 -8.64
CA ILE A 546 7.17 -13.63 -10.06
C ILE A 546 5.67 -13.92 -10.29
N PHE A 547 4.99 -14.55 -9.34
CA PHE A 547 3.56 -14.86 -9.40
C PHE A 547 2.66 -13.73 -8.85
N THR A 548 3.23 -12.64 -8.34
CA THR A 548 2.45 -11.47 -7.90
C THR A 548 2.21 -10.45 -9.02
N LYS A 549 2.13 -10.92 -10.27
CA LYS A 549 1.84 -10.06 -11.42
C LYS A 549 0.39 -9.56 -11.34
N ALA A 550 0.16 -8.40 -11.96
CA ALA A 550 -1.15 -7.75 -12.04
C ALA A 550 -2.06 -8.42 -13.08
N GLN A 551 -2.17 -9.75 -13.06
CA GLN A 551 -2.89 -10.57 -14.03
C GLN A 551 -3.43 -11.85 -13.38
N PRO A 552 -4.45 -12.50 -13.97
CA PRO A 552 -4.84 -13.86 -13.59
C PRO A 552 -3.67 -14.85 -13.76
N LEU A 553 -3.64 -15.87 -12.92
CA LEU A 553 -2.66 -16.95 -12.96
C LEU A 553 -3.24 -18.12 -13.75
N SER A 554 -2.46 -18.63 -14.70
CA SER A 554 -2.80 -19.88 -15.40
C SER A 554 -2.70 -21.08 -14.43
N PRO A 555 -3.27 -22.25 -14.77
CA PRO A 555 -3.08 -23.46 -13.98
C PRO A 555 -1.59 -23.79 -13.74
N GLY A 556 -0.74 -23.65 -14.76
CA GLY A 556 0.70 -23.86 -14.62
C GLY A 556 1.38 -22.81 -13.74
N ASP A 557 0.92 -21.56 -13.74
CA ASP A 557 1.42 -20.55 -12.80
C ASP A 557 1.04 -20.89 -11.35
N LEU A 558 -0.16 -21.45 -11.13
CA LEU A 558 -0.60 -21.87 -9.80
C LEU A 558 0.23 -23.06 -9.28
N ASP A 559 0.51 -24.04 -10.14
CA ASP A 559 1.41 -25.17 -9.82
C ASP A 559 2.84 -24.69 -9.54
N GLY A 560 3.32 -23.72 -10.33
CA GLY A 560 4.62 -23.08 -10.14
C GLY A 560 4.71 -22.31 -8.83
N LEU A 561 3.68 -21.54 -8.47
CA LEU A 561 3.59 -20.83 -7.19
C LEU A 561 3.64 -21.80 -6.02
N GLU A 562 2.84 -22.87 -6.08
CA GLU A 562 2.79 -23.91 -5.05
C GLU A 562 4.16 -24.58 -4.87
N THR A 563 4.78 -25.00 -5.98
CA THR A 563 6.13 -25.56 -5.99
C THR A 563 7.15 -24.61 -5.37
N ALA A 564 7.14 -23.33 -5.75
CA ALA A 564 8.07 -22.33 -5.23
C ALA A 564 7.89 -22.09 -3.71
N VAL A 565 6.65 -22.07 -3.22
CA VAL A 565 6.35 -21.95 -1.78
C VAL A 565 6.80 -23.20 -1.03
N TYR A 566 6.58 -24.40 -1.57
CA TYR A 566 7.04 -25.66 -0.98
C TYR A 566 8.56 -25.72 -0.88
N GLN A 567 9.27 -25.38 -1.96
CA GLN A 567 10.73 -25.33 -1.97
C GLN A 567 11.27 -24.32 -0.95
N PHE A 568 10.65 -23.14 -0.87
CA PHE A 568 11.04 -22.15 0.13
C PHE A 568 10.82 -22.65 1.56
N LYS A 569 9.70 -23.33 1.82
CA LYS A 569 9.43 -23.92 3.13
C LYS A 569 10.45 -25.01 3.48
N ALA A 570 10.77 -25.92 2.56
CA ALA A 570 11.78 -26.95 2.75
C ALA A 570 13.14 -26.34 3.07
N PHE A 571 13.55 -25.30 2.33
CA PHE A 571 14.76 -24.54 2.61
C PHE A 571 14.74 -23.91 4.03
N LEU A 572 13.62 -23.34 4.47
CA LEU A 572 13.52 -22.83 5.84
C LEU A 572 13.58 -23.93 6.91
N ASP A 573 13.06 -25.12 6.63
CA ASP A 573 13.16 -26.28 7.52
C ASP A 573 14.63 -26.73 7.68
N GLU A 574 15.44 -26.62 6.61
CA GLU A 574 16.88 -26.89 6.60
C GLU A 574 17.74 -25.75 7.19
N GLN A 575 17.19 -24.54 7.33
CA GLN A 575 17.90 -23.34 7.79
C GLN A 575 17.30 -22.75 9.09
N PRO A 576 17.57 -23.36 10.27
CA PRO A 576 16.94 -22.97 11.55
C PRO A 576 17.14 -21.50 11.96
N MET A 577 18.29 -20.92 11.61
CA MET A 577 18.63 -19.52 11.90
C MET A 577 17.72 -18.57 11.12
N VAL A 578 17.56 -18.80 9.81
CA VAL A 578 16.64 -18.01 8.96
C VAL A 578 15.20 -18.25 9.37
N ARG A 579 14.83 -19.51 9.65
CA ARG A 579 13.50 -19.83 10.19
C ARG A 579 13.20 -19.05 11.46
N THR A 580 14.15 -18.94 12.38
CA THR A 580 13.99 -18.18 13.63
C THR A 580 13.85 -16.68 13.39
N LEU A 581 14.60 -16.14 12.41
CA LEU A 581 14.49 -14.75 11.99
C LEU A 581 13.09 -14.42 11.45
N LEU A 582 12.54 -15.32 10.62
CA LEU A 582 11.26 -15.13 9.95
C LEU A 582 10.05 -15.58 10.77
N SER A 583 10.22 -16.49 11.76
CA SER A 583 9.11 -17.09 12.52
C SER A 583 8.28 -16.09 13.30
N LYS A 584 8.82 -14.93 13.61
CA LYS A 584 8.11 -13.85 14.31
C LYS A 584 7.37 -12.91 13.37
N LYS A 585 7.40 -13.15 12.06
CA LYS A 585 6.83 -12.26 11.05
C LYS A 585 5.51 -12.84 10.51
N THR A 586 4.40 -12.17 10.79
CA THR A 586 3.09 -12.50 10.18
C THR A 586 3.18 -12.60 8.65
N LYS A 587 3.99 -11.74 8.02
CA LYS A 587 4.20 -11.76 6.56
C LYS A 587 4.78 -13.08 6.05
N ALA A 588 5.67 -13.74 6.81
CA ALA A 588 6.21 -15.04 6.43
C ALA A 588 5.11 -16.12 6.51
N HIS A 589 4.28 -16.06 7.55
CA HIS A 589 3.13 -16.95 7.70
C HIS A 589 2.12 -16.82 6.56
N LEU A 590 1.77 -15.58 6.18
CA LEU A 590 0.86 -15.31 5.06
C LEU A 590 1.39 -15.93 3.75
N LEU A 591 2.68 -15.76 3.47
CA LEU A 591 3.33 -16.34 2.30
C LEU A 591 3.29 -17.87 2.31
N LEU A 592 3.67 -18.49 3.42
CA LEU A 592 3.83 -19.95 3.49
C LEU A 592 2.50 -20.71 3.55
N HIS A 593 1.46 -20.12 4.15
CA HIS A 593 0.22 -20.84 4.44
C HIS A 593 -1.00 -20.32 3.70
N HIS A 594 -1.00 -19.07 3.23
CA HIS A 594 -2.21 -18.44 2.69
C HIS A 594 -2.08 -18.07 1.21
N PHE A 595 -0.87 -17.87 0.67
CA PHE A 595 -0.70 -17.48 -0.75
C PHE A 595 -1.24 -18.54 -1.71
N VAL A 596 -0.86 -19.81 -1.53
CA VAL A 596 -1.29 -20.90 -2.42
C VAL A 596 -2.81 -21.12 -2.33
N PRO A 597 -3.41 -21.30 -1.14
CA PRO A 597 -4.87 -21.46 -1.04
C PRO A 597 -5.64 -20.28 -1.65
N PHE A 598 -5.21 -19.04 -1.35
CA PHE A 598 -5.84 -17.83 -1.91
C PHE A 598 -5.74 -17.82 -3.45
N ALA A 599 -4.55 -18.07 -4.00
CA ALA A 599 -4.34 -18.06 -5.44
C ALA A 599 -5.14 -19.15 -6.15
N ARG A 600 -5.21 -20.36 -5.58
CA ARG A 600 -6.03 -21.46 -6.12
C ARG A 600 -7.52 -21.13 -6.08
N GLN A 601 -7.98 -20.49 -5.01
CA GLN A 601 -9.39 -20.15 -4.84
C GLN A 601 -9.84 -19.04 -5.81
N HIS A 602 -9.02 -18.02 -6.02
CA HIS A 602 -9.43 -16.84 -6.80
C HIS A 602 -8.82 -16.75 -8.20
N GLY A 603 -7.84 -17.61 -8.52
CA GLY A 603 -7.13 -17.59 -9.80
C GLY A 603 -6.16 -16.42 -9.94
N PHE A 604 -5.83 -15.71 -8.86
CA PHE A 604 -4.85 -14.62 -8.89
C PHE A 604 -4.20 -14.40 -7.52
N LEU A 605 -3.04 -13.74 -7.52
CA LEU A 605 -2.37 -13.29 -6.30
C LEU A 605 -2.10 -11.78 -6.29
N GLY A 606 -1.62 -11.21 -7.40
CA GLY A 606 -1.25 -9.79 -7.52
C GLY A 606 -2.21 -8.91 -8.32
N LEU A 607 -3.36 -9.44 -8.77
CA LEU A 607 -4.31 -8.71 -9.64
C LEU A 607 -4.90 -7.45 -8.98
N LEU A 608 -5.18 -7.52 -7.68
CA LEU A 608 -5.75 -6.44 -6.88
C LEU A 608 -4.75 -5.92 -5.83
N ASP A 609 -3.45 -5.96 -6.12
CA ASP A 609 -2.40 -5.60 -5.16
C ASP A 609 -2.47 -4.11 -4.74
N GLU A 610 -1.72 -3.75 -3.70
CA GLU A 610 -1.67 -2.40 -3.13
C GLU A 610 -0.74 -1.44 -3.88
N GLN A 611 -0.10 -1.90 -4.96
CA GLN A 611 0.82 -1.06 -5.73
C GLN A 611 0.15 0.20 -6.31
N GLY A 612 -1.12 0.09 -6.71
CA GLY A 612 -1.90 1.26 -7.14
C GLY A 612 -2.08 2.26 -6.00
N ASP A 613 -2.28 1.75 -4.79
CA ASP A 613 -2.54 2.54 -3.58
C ASP A 613 -1.26 3.30 -3.19
N GLU A 614 -0.10 2.62 -3.21
CA GLU A 614 1.21 3.26 -3.00
C GLU A 614 1.50 4.31 -4.08
N ALA A 615 1.23 4.01 -5.35
CA ALA A 615 1.42 4.95 -6.44
C ALA A 615 0.54 6.20 -6.29
N LEU A 616 -0.66 6.06 -5.72
CA LEU A 616 -1.57 7.17 -5.44
C LEU A 616 -0.95 8.18 -4.46
N HIS A 617 -0.13 7.76 -3.49
CA HIS A 617 0.58 8.71 -2.62
C HIS A 617 1.50 9.64 -3.40
N SER A 618 2.13 9.17 -4.48
CA SER A 618 2.98 10.02 -5.32
C SER A 618 2.17 11.01 -6.16
N VAL A 619 0.99 10.59 -6.64
CA VAL A 619 0.03 11.47 -7.32
C VAL A 619 -0.45 12.54 -6.34
N TRP A 620 -0.92 12.13 -5.16
CA TRP A 620 -1.42 13.02 -4.12
C TRP A 620 -0.41 14.07 -3.70
N ARG A 621 0.86 13.68 -3.50
CA ARG A 621 1.93 14.62 -3.17
C ARG A 621 2.14 15.69 -4.22
N ARG A 622 2.13 15.31 -5.50
CA ARG A 622 2.30 16.27 -6.61
C ARG A 622 1.16 17.28 -6.60
N LEU A 623 -0.06 16.78 -6.43
CA LEU A 623 -1.25 17.61 -6.33
C LEU A 623 -1.24 18.53 -5.10
N GLU A 624 -0.79 18.02 -3.95
CA GLU A 624 -0.59 18.82 -2.74
C GLU A 624 0.33 20.02 -3.00
N GLN A 625 1.45 19.82 -3.70
CA GLN A 625 2.36 20.92 -4.03
C GLN A 625 1.72 21.96 -4.95
N LEU A 626 0.83 21.56 -5.87
CA LEU A 626 0.14 22.48 -6.78
C LEU A 626 -0.81 23.42 -6.03
N TRP A 627 -1.42 22.96 -4.94
CA TRP A 627 -2.41 23.74 -4.17
C TRP A 627 -1.98 24.02 -2.73
N LYS A 628 -0.67 24.01 -2.46
CA LYS A 628 -0.11 24.23 -1.12
C LYS A 628 -0.46 25.58 -0.51
N THR A 629 -0.85 26.55 -1.33
CA THR A 629 -1.27 27.90 -0.89
C THR A 629 -2.76 27.98 -0.57
N MET A 630 -3.54 26.93 -0.83
CA MET A 630 -4.95 26.85 -0.49
C MET A 630 -5.15 26.35 0.96
N PRO A 631 -6.25 26.71 1.63
CA PRO A 631 -6.64 26.05 2.87
C PRO A 631 -6.79 24.54 2.70
N ASP A 632 -6.44 23.75 3.71
CA ASP A 632 -6.39 22.28 3.65
C ASP A 632 -7.67 21.64 3.10
N SER A 633 -8.86 22.14 3.49
CA SER A 633 -10.14 21.64 3.00
C SER A 633 -10.34 21.89 1.49
N GLU A 634 -9.97 23.07 1.01
CA GLU A 634 -10.03 23.41 -0.42
C GLU A 634 -8.97 22.66 -1.21
N GLN A 635 -7.74 22.54 -0.67
CA GLN A 635 -6.69 21.73 -1.26
C GLN A 635 -7.15 20.29 -1.47
N MET A 636 -7.73 19.67 -0.44
CA MET A 636 -8.24 18.30 -0.49
C MET A 636 -9.36 18.13 -1.49
N ARG A 637 -10.27 19.10 -1.56
CA ARG A 637 -11.33 19.13 -2.58
C ARG A 637 -10.74 19.17 -3.99
N GLN A 638 -9.78 20.07 -4.25
CA GLN A 638 -9.12 20.16 -5.55
C GLN A 638 -8.37 18.88 -5.92
N GLN A 639 -7.74 18.21 -4.94
CA GLN A 639 -7.11 16.89 -5.11
C GLN A 639 -8.10 15.82 -5.54
N LEU A 640 -9.24 15.73 -4.87
CA LEU A 640 -10.28 14.79 -5.24
C LEU A 640 -10.85 15.11 -6.63
N GLU A 641 -11.21 16.37 -6.89
CA GLU A 641 -11.75 16.79 -8.19
C GLU A 641 -10.77 16.43 -9.33
N HIS A 642 -9.48 16.73 -9.18
CA HIS A 642 -8.48 16.40 -10.19
C HIS A 642 -8.30 14.89 -10.37
N HIS A 643 -8.24 14.13 -9.27
CA HIS A 643 -8.11 12.67 -9.34
C HIS A 643 -9.33 12.04 -10.04
N PHE A 644 -10.53 12.54 -9.75
CA PHE A 644 -11.75 12.11 -10.41
C PHE A 644 -11.77 12.43 -11.90
N VAL A 645 -11.41 13.65 -12.31
CA VAL A 645 -11.31 14.02 -13.72
C VAL A 645 -10.30 13.13 -14.44
N SER A 646 -9.15 12.88 -13.82
CA SER A 646 -8.08 12.05 -14.39
C SER A 646 -8.56 10.61 -14.62
N ASN A 647 -9.24 10.03 -13.63
CA ASN A 647 -9.83 8.70 -13.74
C ASN A 647 -10.91 8.64 -14.83
N TRP A 648 -11.81 9.62 -14.88
CA TRP A 648 -12.86 9.69 -15.90
C TRP A 648 -12.32 9.80 -17.33
N LEU A 649 -11.27 10.59 -17.54
CA LEU A 649 -10.60 10.70 -18.83
C LEU A 649 -9.99 9.35 -19.26
N LEU A 650 -9.44 8.59 -18.32
CA LEU A 650 -8.92 7.25 -18.58
C LEU A 650 -10.02 6.26 -18.96
N ASP A 651 -11.11 6.22 -18.19
CA ASP A 651 -12.18 5.26 -18.43
C ASP A 651 -12.92 5.51 -19.74
N THR A 652 -12.88 6.73 -20.28
CA THR A 652 -13.52 7.06 -21.56
C THR A 652 -12.61 6.77 -22.76
N GLY A 653 -11.43 6.18 -22.56
CA GLY A 653 -10.40 6.00 -23.60
C GLY A 653 -9.76 7.32 -24.05
N ARG A 654 -10.31 8.46 -23.61
CA ARG A 654 -9.87 9.80 -24.01
C ARG A 654 -8.47 10.11 -23.52
N LEU A 655 -8.02 9.53 -22.40
CA LEU A 655 -6.63 9.76 -21.98
C LEU A 655 -5.62 9.04 -22.88
N ASP A 656 -5.92 7.83 -23.35
CA ASP A 656 -5.01 7.14 -24.28
C ASP A 656 -5.01 7.83 -25.64
N GLU A 657 -6.17 8.31 -26.11
CA GLU A 657 -6.24 9.21 -27.28
C GLU A 657 -5.42 10.50 -27.08
N LEU A 658 -5.48 11.10 -25.88
CA LEU A 658 -4.71 12.30 -25.56
C LEU A 658 -3.20 12.02 -25.54
N LYS A 659 -2.77 10.88 -24.99
CA LYS A 659 -1.36 10.48 -24.94
C LYS A 659 -0.80 10.13 -26.30
N LEU A 660 -1.55 9.37 -27.09
CA LEU A 660 -1.15 9.05 -28.46
C LEU A 660 -0.96 10.34 -29.26
N ARG A 661 -1.86 11.31 -29.09
CA ARG A 661 -1.71 12.64 -29.71
C ARG A 661 -0.54 13.43 -29.16
N GLU A 662 -0.24 13.37 -27.85
CA GLU A 662 0.96 14.00 -27.28
C GLU A 662 2.24 13.40 -27.87
N GLU A 663 2.27 12.11 -28.14
CA GLU A 663 3.39 11.40 -28.78
C GLU A 663 3.51 11.79 -30.26
N GLU A 664 2.43 11.72 -31.04
CA GLU A 664 2.36 12.17 -32.43
C GLU A 664 2.80 13.64 -32.59
N GLN A 665 2.38 14.52 -31.66
CA GLN A 665 2.76 15.93 -31.69
C GLN A 665 4.22 16.14 -31.30
N ARG A 666 4.75 15.33 -30.39
CA ARG A 666 6.16 15.39 -30.03
C ARG A 666 7.03 14.93 -31.21
N GLU A 667 6.63 13.88 -31.91
CA GLU A 667 7.27 13.42 -33.15
C GLU A 667 7.22 14.51 -34.23
N GLN A 668 6.05 15.14 -34.45
CA GLN A 668 5.91 16.25 -35.39
C GLN A 668 6.78 17.46 -35.01
N ALA A 669 6.86 17.80 -33.72
CA ALA A 669 7.69 18.90 -33.25
C ALA A 669 9.20 18.60 -33.36
N GLU A 670 9.61 17.33 -33.28
CA GLU A 670 10.98 16.90 -33.55
C GLU A 670 11.28 16.93 -35.06
N GLU A 671 10.32 16.55 -35.91
CA GLU A 671 10.41 16.67 -37.36
C GLU A 671 10.50 18.14 -37.82
N ASP A 672 9.64 19.02 -37.30
CA ASP A 672 9.64 20.45 -37.61
C ASP A 672 10.95 21.12 -37.20
N LYS A 673 11.51 20.76 -36.03
CA LYS A 673 12.83 21.24 -35.59
C LYS A 673 13.96 20.75 -36.51
N THR A 674 13.82 19.55 -37.06
CA THR A 674 14.79 18.98 -38.01
C THR A 674 14.71 19.74 -39.34
N ASN A 675 13.49 19.98 -39.84
CA ASN A 675 13.25 20.75 -41.06
C ASN A 675 13.70 22.21 -40.93
N GLU A 676 13.48 22.85 -39.77
CA GLU A 676 13.94 24.23 -39.53
C GLU A 676 15.48 24.33 -39.44
N LYS A 677 16.16 23.28 -38.99
CA LYS A 677 17.63 23.18 -39.04
C LYS A 677 18.16 23.00 -40.46
N VAL A 678 17.46 22.26 -41.32
CA VAL A 678 17.83 22.08 -42.73
C VAL A 678 17.69 23.40 -43.52
N ILE A 679 16.68 24.22 -43.21
CA ILE A 679 16.42 25.51 -43.89
C ILE A 679 17.40 26.61 -43.43
N LYS A 680 18.07 26.48 -42.28
CA LYS A 680 19.04 27.46 -41.73
C LYS A 680 20.50 27.12 -42.03
N MET A 681 20.81 26.20 -42.95
CA MET A 681 22.17 26.12 -43.48
C MET A 681 22.46 27.33 -44.37
N PRO A 682 23.53 28.11 -44.12
CA PRO A 682 23.84 29.27 -44.93
C PRO A 682 24.32 28.83 -46.32
N THR A 683 23.44 28.90 -47.32
CA THR A 683 23.86 28.97 -48.73
C THR A 683 24.48 30.34 -48.99
N SER A 684 25.72 30.55 -48.53
CA SER A 684 26.56 31.62 -49.08
C SER A 684 27.14 31.14 -50.41
N ILE A 685 26.42 31.41 -51.49
CA ILE A 685 26.98 31.30 -52.84
C ILE A 685 27.70 32.62 -53.11
N SER A 686 29.03 32.64 -53.00
CA SER A 686 29.83 33.71 -53.56
C SER A 686 30.13 33.40 -55.03
N LEU A 687 29.59 34.21 -55.93
CA LEU A 687 29.96 34.21 -57.34
C LEU A 687 31.38 34.77 -57.47
N THR A 688 32.27 34.00 -58.08
CA THR A 688 33.52 34.52 -58.67
C THR A 688 33.48 34.25 -60.17
N ASP A 689 34.03 35.18 -60.95
CA ASP A 689 33.85 35.33 -62.41
C ASP A 689 34.40 34.19 -63.30
N ARG A 690 34.63 32.98 -62.77
CA ARG A 690 35.16 31.85 -63.57
C ARG A 690 34.53 30.52 -63.15
N GLY A 691 33.43 30.15 -63.83
CA GLY A 691 32.98 28.77 -64.02
C GLY A 691 32.40 28.05 -62.79
N LEU A 692 31.14 27.62 -62.88
CA LEU A 692 30.44 26.92 -61.81
C LEU A 692 30.85 25.43 -61.75
N MET A 693 31.50 25.01 -60.66
CA MET A 693 31.65 23.60 -60.27
C MET A 693 31.11 23.45 -58.85
N VAL A 694 29.99 22.73 -58.69
CA VAL A 694 29.38 22.46 -57.39
C VAL A 694 29.78 21.05 -56.97
N ILE A 695 30.67 20.94 -55.99
CA ILE A 695 30.99 19.67 -55.32
C ILE A 695 30.28 19.67 -53.97
N PHE A 696 29.37 18.71 -53.77
CA PHE A 696 28.83 18.41 -52.44
C PHE A 696 29.77 17.41 -51.76
N HIS A 697 30.49 17.85 -50.72
CA HIS A 697 31.10 16.92 -49.77
C HIS A 697 30.04 16.55 -48.72
N TYR A 698 29.64 15.28 -48.73
CA TYR A 698 28.95 14.66 -47.60
C TYR A 698 30.01 14.06 -46.68
N THR A 699 29.99 14.47 -45.41
CA THR A 699 30.58 13.74 -44.27
C THR A 699 29.46 13.36 -43.33
#